data_AF-A0A6A4YKG0-F1
#
_entry.id   AF-A0A6A4YKG0-F1
#
_cell.length_a   1.000
_cell.length_b   1.000
_cell.length_c   1.000
_cell.angle_alpha   90.00
_cell.angle_beta   90.00
_cell.angle_gamma   90.00
#
_symmetry.space_group_name_H-M   'P 1'
#
loop_
_entity.id
_entity.type
_entity.pdbx_description
1 polymer ?
#
loop_
_entity_poly.entity_id
_entity_poly.type
_entity_poly.pdbx_seq_one_letter_code
_entity_poly.pdbx_strand_id
1 'polypeptide(L)'
;MEVKQQTTNESIAKSPRTGRSPAKGDRVHPCSPDQFERLNDAVEATDDIPRDVSGPSHGGRISLAASKIKYGDATLDEMETREKIEAAGGLVYLVFTIVLSFAYLATLTPTMANDLWWVGFNATGAQSYLIDFVNMQLNLRANGTLDLTANRYGIAKDYSNYYTPLQVSTTYTRTVVTENTHDLRGIIPSLMLYTTPTNVQTQFCWVDFNRTWEVAHTDARQARCYARYKDNGAVYWESLCRLIDWNAWQATSQSSFDIAIGNTLRQTPAGYQWLNLTAYGYKNLDAEVAYWVSMGVTKYEIQFTNSYTWGVSEMISITNAFGGSQSISIKRVTSASRGAMWTTDKLSWGPWNDFILSNAYKVSFVRSDPTNQRFAWPCDYADYVANPATYDCQPCNSPWNPYPGYCDVPDFEWLMGLPQTPNVVLTHNYMGQIGSIDAFSKLTPPSLRILFETFQDAVASLMQTNDAFYNAMMLIPSLSADPVPASWQGDQIQYLACATQQRNTILLHKLNVLFAIVASGVHLPDALIQLCSLCPTKANACTSVVTAAVSAWTIFDQAAPEMNALNSQIKAAMKDLDAQAISIIQFAVNNTGNSVFYNFLQQQLVSIPPAQWNFFGWLYMYDWVQGTREVVSFEGDVTTLMLMSDPYTPNINQAQALEVPQSACQYLWVVSAMVSTFLVVVWVLVLAYSLLLRGRIVGRNLFQFNRIAGSVWVGRPLLLVRGMTAIILLSTSPIQFVTNNGYARFEFQPRTFIETMVVSGEAMWITYVINDVLLVLNRHSQPHFAPISTWLGWFLYVIIDASSPYKVETNIDRKCVINVSGRQVACVSGTVKIGDLHRAMCFAVIQIACIIAAYFLAKLWDHFQKRRPGSSINGHLLLSGTATAFLNKGFAHHGEWTIDRASCVMCGLLTYRDYVFDLKLWLLVEEKDTDHVKWGMKTFPQPDLNVGSESKPVAVSPHDNPKRLNRAMAVVGLLYMCASIVGS
;
A
#
# COMPACT_ATOMS: atom_id res chain seq x y z
N MET A 1 29.80 20.94 7.09
CA MET A 1 30.50 21.32 5.85
C MET A 1 29.52 22.09 4.98
N GLU A 2 29.90 23.27 4.53
CA GLU A 2 29.08 24.10 3.63
C GLU A 2 29.31 23.68 2.18
N VAL A 3 28.31 23.91 1.32
CA VAL A 3 28.45 23.78 -0.14
C VAL A 3 28.57 25.18 -0.73
N LYS A 4 29.64 25.44 -1.48
CA LYS A 4 29.83 26.66 -2.28
C LYS A 4 29.78 26.37 -3.77
N GLN A 5 29.18 27.30 -4.51
CA GLN A 5 29.07 27.31 -5.97
C GLN A 5 30.37 27.77 -6.63
N GLN A 6 30.61 27.30 -7.87
CA GLN A 6 31.28 28.01 -8.99
C GLN A 6 31.14 27.10 -10.25
N THR A 7 30.70 27.48 -11.47
CA THR A 7 31.06 28.57 -12.40
C THR A 7 32.58 28.63 -12.68
N THR A 8 33.12 28.65 -13.91
CA THR A 8 32.61 29.16 -15.21
C THR A 8 33.61 28.83 -16.35
N ASN A 9 33.23 29.07 -17.62
CA ASN A 9 34.11 29.52 -18.74
C ASN A 9 35.17 28.55 -19.35
N GLU A 10 35.70 28.71 -20.58
CA GLU A 10 35.23 29.31 -21.86
C GLU A 10 36.26 28.98 -22.99
N SER A 11 35.95 29.36 -24.25
CA SER A 11 36.90 29.69 -25.35
C SER A 11 37.60 28.55 -26.16
N ILE A 12 38.09 28.74 -27.40
CA ILE A 12 37.52 29.30 -28.66
C ILE A 12 38.50 29.08 -29.85
N ALA A 13 37.97 28.76 -31.05
CA ALA A 13 38.50 28.94 -32.44
C ALA A 13 39.94 28.48 -32.84
N LYS A 14 40.13 27.87 -34.03
CA LYS A 14 40.16 28.56 -35.36
C LYS A 14 40.00 27.63 -36.59
N SER A 15 39.08 28.00 -37.50
CA SER A 15 39.21 28.30 -38.97
C SER A 15 40.34 27.63 -39.80
N PRO A 16 40.18 27.31 -41.12
CA PRO A 16 39.23 27.85 -42.14
C PRO A 16 38.56 26.75 -43.03
N ARG A 17 37.94 26.92 -44.23
CA ARG A 17 37.70 28.04 -45.18
C ARG A 17 36.48 27.79 -46.13
N THR A 18 35.64 28.82 -46.37
CA THR A 18 34.86 29.17 -47.62
C THR A 18 34.03 28.15 -48.44
N GLY A 19 32.73 28.46 -48.67
CA GLY A 19 31.89 27.75 -49.68
C GLY A 19 30.45 28.25 -50.00
N ARG A 20 30.26 29.52 -50.41
CA ARG A 20 29.02 30.10 -51.06
C ARG A 20 27.71 30.23 -50.25
N SER A 21 26.72 30.91 -50.85
CA SER A 21 25.66 31.76 -50.22
C SER A 21 24.26 31.57 -50.88
N PRO A 22 23.16 32.27 -50.47
CA PRO A 22 21.87 31.59 -50.23
C PRO A 22 20.66 32.22 -50.98
N ALA A 23 19.45 32.13 -50.40
CA ALA A 23 18.10 32.50 -50.91
C ALA A 23 17.43 31.40 -51.75
N LYS A 24 16.09 31.19 -51.72
CA LYS A 24 14.95 31.95 -51.16
C LYS A 24 13.83 30.94 -50.80
N GLY A 25 12.80 31.37 -50.05
CA GLY A 25 11.58 30.57 -49.84
C GLY A 25 10.37 31.20 -50.53
N ASP A 26 9.35 30.38 -50.80
CA ASP A 26 7.95 30.75 -51.11
C ASP A 26 7.09 29.49 -50.80
N ARG A 27 6.01 29.59 -50.00
CA ARG A 27 4.63 29.96 -50.38
C ARG A 27 4.06 29.10 -51.52
N VAL A 28 3.09 28.25 -51.16
CA VAL A 28 2.25 27.52 -52.12
C VAL A 28 0.98 28.33 -52.39
N HIS A 29 0.72 28.61 -53.66
CA HIS A 29 -0.49 29.25 -54.20
C HIS A 29 -1.06 28.37 -55.33
N PRO A 30 -2.31 28.60 -55.78
CA PRO A 30 -3.15 27.54 -56.38
C PRO A 30 -2.81 27.22 -57.85
N CYS A 31 -3.31 26.06 -58.31
CA CYS A 31 -3.30 25.70 -59.73
C CYS A 31 -4.18 26.65 -60.56
N SER A 32 -3.78 26.89 -61.83
CA SER A 32 -4.42 27.82 -62.76
C SER A 32 -5.56 27.18 -63.57
N PRO A 33 -6.40 27.98 -64.28
CA PRO A 33 -7.60 27.49 -64.98
C PRO A 33 -7.35 26.64 -66.24
N ASP A 34 -6.12 26.59 -66.75
CA ASP A 34 -5.82 26.20 -68.14
C ASP A 34 -5.74 24.68 -68.41
N GLN A 35 -6.29 23.85 -67.52
CA GLN A 35 -6.42 22.39 -67.70
C GLN A 35 -7.87 21.92 -67.91
N PHE A 36 -8.84 22.83 -67.98
CA PHE A 36 -10.25 22.49 -68.21
C PHE A 36 -10.69 22.57 -69.69
N GLU A 37 -9.85 23.09 -70.60
CA GLU A 37 -10.17 23.36 -72.02
C GLU A 37 -9.38 22.52 -73.04
N ARG A 38 -9.09 21.23 -72.74
CA ARG A 38 -8.43 20.32 -73.70
C ARG A 38 -9.11 18.97 -73.90
N LEU A 39 -10.45 18.96 -73.89
CA LEU A 39 -11.23 17.79 -74.33
C LEU A 39 -12.61 18.13 -74.92
N ASN A 40 -12.83 19.38 -75.32
CA ASN A 40 -13.87 19.75 -76.28
C ASN A 40 -13.21 20.12 -77.63
N ASP A 41 -13.99 19.98 -78.69
CA ASP A 41 -13.73 20.41 -80.07
C ASP A 41 -12.72 19.58 -80.88
N ALA A 42 -13.16 18.36 -81.22
CA ALA A 42 -12.81 17.73 -82.49
C ALA A 42 -14.03 17.04 -83.14
N VAL A 43 -14.77 17.84 -83.93
CA VAL A 43 -15.57 17.44 -85.12
C VAL A 43 -16.92 16.74 -84.89
N GLU A 44 -18.01 17.52 -85.06
CA GLU A 44 -19.24 17.04 -85.70
C GLU A 44 -19.01 16.83 -87.22
N ALA A 45 -19.61 15.79 -87.81
CA ALA A 45 -20.38 15.86 -89.07
C ALA A 45 -20.80 14.46 -89.61
N THR A 46 -22.11 14.25 -89.81
CA THR A 46 -22.77 13.52 -90.95
C THR A 46 -22.45 12.03 -91.25
N ASP A 47 -23.34 11.16 -91.75
CA ASP A 47 -24.82 11.12 -91.91
C ASP A 47 -25.29 9.66 -92.23
N ASP A 48 -26.60 9.40 -92.08
CA ASP A 48 -27.48 8.42 -92.78
C ASP A 48 -27.23 6.87 -92.87
N ILE A 49 -28.11 6.09 -92.18
CA ILE A 49 -29.21 5.20 -92.71
C ILE A 49 -28.88 4.21 -93.89
N PRO A 50 -29.31 2.90 -93.92
CA PRO A 50 -30.65 2.37 -93.54
C PRO A 50 -30.77 0.97 -92.84
N ARG A 51 -32.06 0.61 -92.59
CA ARG A 51 -32.67 -0.71 -92.23
C ARG A 51 -32.23 -1.87 -93.16
N ASP A 52 -32.36 -3.17 -92.84
CA ASP A 52 -33.65 -3.93 -92.75
C ASP A 52 -33.46 -5.46 -92.41
N VAL A 53 -34.57 -6.23 -92.30
CA VAL A 53 -34.75 -7.72 -92.41
C VAL A 53 -34.67 -8.67 -91.18
N SER A 54 -35.86 -8.93 -90.62
CA SER A 54 -36.48 -10.15 -90.02
C SER A 54 -35.76 -11.47 -89.60
N GLY A 55 -36.09 -11.93 -88.36
CA GLY A 55 -36.67 -13.26 -88.03
C GLY A 55 -35.73 -14.42 -87.58
N PRO A 56 -36.25 -15.56 -87.02
CA PRO A 56 -37.57 -15.83 -86.42
C PRO A 56 -37.49 -16.49 -85.00
N SER A 57 -38.62 -17.05 -84.53
CA SER A 57 -38.92 -17.50 -83.16
C SER A 57 -38.45 -18.91 -82.73
N HIS A 58 -38.29 -19.12 -81.41
CA HIS A 58 -38.71 -20.26 -80.54
C HIS A 58 -37.77 -20.31 -79.30
N GLY A 59 -38.15 -20.73 -78.08
CA GLY A 59 -39.42 -21.17 -77.50
C GLY A 59 -39.11 -21.91 -76.18
N GLY A 60 -39.81 -21.63 -75.06
CA GLY A 60 -39.50 -22.30 -73.78
C GLY A 60 -40.04 -21.64 -72.51
N ARG A 61 -41.36 -21.71 -72.27
CA ARG A 61 -41.95 -21.40 -70.95
C ARG A 61 -41.68 -22.54 -69.97
N ILE A 62 -41.18 -22.21 -68.77
CA ILE A 62 -41.60 -22.91 -67.54
C ILE A 62 -41.95 -21.84 -66.50
N SER A 63 -43.23 -21.75 -66.15
CA SER A 63 -43.75 -20.86 -65.12
C SER A 63 -43.76 -21.54 -63.76
N LEU A 64 -43.17 -20.91 -62.75
CA LEU A 64 -43.53 -21.14 -61.34
C LEU A 64 -44.38 -19.97 -60.87
N ALA A 65 -45.57 -20.28 -60.34
CA ALA A 65 -46.59 -19.29 -60.03
C ALA A 65 -46.21 -18.45 -58.80
N ALA A 66 -46.01 -17.15 -59.01
CA ALA A 66 -46.11 -16.14 -57.97
C ALA A 66 -47.48 -15.45 -58.11
N SER A 67 -48.29 -15.49 -57.05
CA SER A 67 -49.59 -14.82 -57.03
C SER A 67 -49.42 -13.31 -57.17
N LYS A 68 -49.93 -12.72 -58.25
CA LYS A 68 -50.08 -11.26 -58.37
C LYS A 68 -51.13 -10.77 -57.38
N ILE A 69 -50.70 -10.39 -56.18
CA ILE A 69 -51.50 -9.52 -55.31
C ILE A 69 -51.35 -8.10 -55.86
N LYS A 70 -52.43 -7.53 -56.38
CA LYS A 70 -52.52 -6.09 -56.62
C LYS A 70 -52.61 -5.40 -55.25
N TYR A 71 -51.56 -4.69 -54.85
CA TYR A 71 -51.70 -3.55 -53.93
C TYR A 71 -51.91 -2.29 -54.76
N GLY A 72 -52.77 -1.39 -54.31
CA GLY A 72 -52.90 -0.04 -54.88
C GLY A 72 -51.92 0.91 -54.21
N ASP A 73 -51.43 1.90 -54.96
CA ASP A 73 -50.33 2.79 -54.53
C ASP A 73 -50.58 3.55 -53.22
N ALA A 74 -51.84 3.68 -52.78
CA ALA A 74 -52.22 4.39 -51.56
C ALA A 74 -51.74 3.73 -50.24
N THR A 75 -51.35 2.45 -50.23
CA THR A 75 -51.04 1.73 -48.97
C THR A 75 -49.58 1.79 -48.53
N LEU A 76 -48.67 2.39 -49.33
CA LEU A 76 -47.23 2.38 -49.03
C LEU A 76 -46.78 3.46 -48.03
N ASP A 77 -47.64 4.44 -47.72
CA ASP A 77 -47.24 5.65 -46.99
C ASP A 77 -47.82 5.75 -45.55
N GLU A 78 -48.75 4.87 -45.19
CA GLU A 78 -49.24 4.73 -43.81
C GLU A 78 -48.39 3.73 -43.00
N MET A 79 -48.24 3.99 -41.69
CA MET A 79 -47.58 3.06 -40.77
C MET A 79 -48.61 2.12 -40.13
N GLU A 80 -48.32 0.81 -40.13
CA GLU A 80 -49.11 -0.16 -39.38
C GLU A 80 -49.05 0.14 -37.87
N THR A 81 -50.08 -0.27 -37.11
CA THR A 81 -50.09 -0.15 -35.64
C THR A 81 -48.86 -0.82 -34.99
N ARG A 82 -48.42 -1.95 -35.55
CA ARG A 82 -47.19 -2.64 -35.15
C ARG A 82 -45.95 -1.77 -35.35
N GLU A 83 -45.82 -1.15 -36.52
CA GLU A 83 -44.67 -0.31 -36.86
C GLU A 83 -44.62 0.95 -35.98
N LYS A 84 -45.78 1.53 -35.64
CA LYS A 84 -45.90 2.64 -34.68
C LYS A 84 -45.43 2.24 -33.27
N ILE A 85 -45.83 1.06 -32.79
CA ILE A 85 -45.39 0.53 -31.47
C ILE A 85 -43.89 0.22 -31.49
N GLU A 86 -43.38 -0.42 -32.54
CA GLU A 86 -41.96 -0.75 -32.69
C GLU A 86 -41.09 0.53 -32.78
N ALA A 87 -41.54 1.57 -33.50
CA ALA A 87 -40.87 2.87 -33.57
C ALA A 87 -40.88 3.61 -32.23
N ALA A 88 -42.01 3.68 -31.54
CA ALA A 88 -42.12 4.29 -30.21
C ALA A 88 -41.22 3.56 -29.19
N GLY A 89 -41.24 2.22 -29.17
CA GLY A 89 -40.38 1.41 -28.31
C GLY A 89 -38.89 1.62 -28.59
N GLY A 90 -38.50 1.72 -29.86
CA GLY A 90 -37.12 2.03 -30.26
C GLY A 90 -36.67 3.44 -29.83
N LEU A 91 -37.54 4.44 -29.92
CA LEU A 91 -37.25 5.81 -29.46
C LEU A 91 -37.15 5.88 -27.91
N VAL A 92 -37.98 5.15 -27.18
CA VAL A 92 -37.88 5.03 -25.72
C VAL A 92 -36.58 4.31 -25.31
N TYR A 93 -36.21 3.23 -26.00
CA TYR A 93 -34.93 2.55 -25.80
C TYR A 93 -33.74 3.48 -26.03
N LEU A 94 -33.79 4.33 -27.05
CA LEU A 94 -32.77 5.33 -27.33
C LEU A 94 -32.59 6.36 -26.20
N VAL A 95 -33.69 6.90 -25.66
CA VAL A 95 -33.62 7.80 -24.49
C VAL A 95 -33.03 7.06 -23.29
N PHE A 96 -33.51 5.85 -23.03
CA PHE A 96 -33.07 5.04 -21.89
C PHE A 96 -31.57 4.70 -21.96
N THR A 97 -31.05 4.29 -23.12
CA THR A 97 -29.62 3.95 -23.24
C THR A 97 -28.69 5.15 -23.10
N ILE A 98 -29.12 6.34 -23.48
CA ILE A 98 -28.35 7.57 -23.24
C ILE A 98 -28.36 7.93 -21.75
N VAL A 99 -29.52 7.85 -21.08
CA VAL A 99 -29.62 8.06 -19.63
C VAL A 99 -28.74 7.07 -18.86
N LEU A 100 -28.75 5.77 -19.22
CA LEU A 100 -27.86 4.78 -18.60
C LEU A 100 -26.37 5.09 -18.85
N SER A 101 -26.00 5.58 -20.05
CA SER A 101 -24.62 5.93 -20.37
C SER A 101 -24.09 7.08 -19.51
N PHE A 102 -24.95 8.05 -19.14
CA PHE A 102 -24.63 9.11 -18.19
C PHE A 102 -24.68 8.63 -16.73
N ALA A 103 -25.62 7.76 -16.36
CA ALA A 103 -25.66 7.14 -15.04
C ALA A 103 -24.36 6.38 -14.74
N TYR A 104 -23.83 5.64 -15.73
CA TYR A 104 -22.51 5.02 -15.62
C TYR A 104 -21.39 6.02 -15.37
N LEU A 105 -21.35 7.15 -16.11
CA LEU A 105 -20.35 8.19 -15.85
C LEU A 105 -20.48 8.79 -14.45
N ALA A 106 -21.70 8.95 -13.92
CA ALA A 106 -21.92 9.40 -12.55
C ALA A 106 -21.38 8.41 -11.51
N THR A 107 -21.55 7.10 -11.72
CA THR A 107 -20.94 6.05 -10.86
C THR A 107 -19.41 5.98 -11.01
N LEU A 108 -18.89 6.18 -12.22
CA LEU A 108 -17.47 6.03 -12.54
C LEU A 108 -16.61 7.21 -12.05
N THR A 109 -17.13 8.44 -12.17
CA THR A 109 -16.42 9.68 -11.81
C THR A 109 -15.80 9.66 -10.40
N PRO A 110 -16.53 9.34 -9.30
CA PRO A 110 -15.95 9.32 -7.96
C PRO A 110 -14.92 8.19 -7.76
N THR A 111 -15.02 7.08 -8.50
CA THR A 111 -14.03 5.99 -8.45
C THR A 111 -12.74 6.36 -9.17
N MET A 112 -12.82 7.12 -10.27
CA MET A 112 -11.67 7.56 -11.08
C MET A 112 -10.97 8.83 -10.56
N ALA A 113 -11.29 9.30 -9.35
CA ALA A 113 -10.63 10.45 -8.74
C ALA A 113 -9.13 10.23 -8.44
N ASN A 114 -8.68 8.97 -8.45
CA ASN A 114 -7.29 8.55 -8.28
C ASN A 114 -7.03 7.20 -8.98
N ASP A 115 -5.76 6.88 -9.21
CA ASP A 115 -5.31 5.66 -9.88
C ASP A 115 -5.40 4.39 -9.02
N LEU A 116 -5.82 4.52 -7.75
CA LEU A 116 -6.16 3.40 -6.87
C LEU A 116 -7.59 2.88 -7.08
N TRP A 117 -8.43 3.63 -7.82
CA TRP A 117 -9.87 3.37 -7.99
C TRP A 117 -10.68 3.46 -6.69
N TRP A 118 -10.16 4.20 -5.71
CA TRP A 118 -10.69 4.25 -4.36
C TRP A 118 -11.47 5.54 -4.14
N VAL A 119 -12.80 5.42 -4.01
CA VAL A 119 -13.72 6.55 -3.79
C VAL A 119 -13.30 7.35 -2.55
N GLY A 120 -13.14 8.67 -2.72
CA GLY A 120 -12.84 9.58 -1.62
C GLY A 120 -11.46 9.41 -0.98
N PHE A 121 -10.55 8.65 -1.60
CA PHE A 121 -9.20 8.44 -1.05
C PHE A 121 -8.32 9.68 -1.19
N ASN A 122 -8.42 10.58 -0.21
CA ASN A 122 -7.68 11.82 -0.11
C ASN A 122 -6.60 11.75 0.99
N ALA A 123 -5.58 12.62 0.87
CA ALA A 123 -4.46 12.63 1.80
C ALA A 123 -4.89 12.91 3.25
N THR A 124 -5.69 13.96 3.45
CA THR A 124 -6.03 14.48 4.79
C THR A 124 -7.04 13.60 5.53
N GLY A 125 -7.88 12.86 4.81
CA GLY A 125 -8.95 12.05 5.38
C GLY A 125 -8.64 10.56 5.33
N ALA A 126 -9.05 9.92 4.23
CA ALA A 126 -9.04 8.47 4.08
C ALA A 126 -7.62 7.85 4.08
N GLN A 127 -6.62 8.52 3.49
CA GLN A 127 -5.22 8.07 3.55
C GLN A 127 -4.67 8.22 4.98
N SER A 128 -4.91 9.36 5.64
CA SER A 128 -4.54 9.57 7.05
C SER A 128 -5.18 8.52 7.97
N TYR A 129 -6.46 8.20 7.81
CA TYR A 129 -7.13 7.14 8.58
C TYR A 129 -6.48 5.78 8.34
N LEU A 130 -6.21 5.42 7.07
CA LEU A 130 -5.54 4.15 6.75
C LEU A 130 -4.15 4.06 7.42
N ILE A 131 -3.40 5.16 7.46
CA ILE A 131 -2.10 5.22 8.12
C ILE A 131 -2.24 5.05 9.64
N ASP A 132 -3.15 5.77 10.31
CA ASP A 132 -3.39 5.62 11.76
C ASP A 132 -3.85 4.19 12.10
N PHE A 133 -4.79 3.62 11.32
CA PHE A 133 -5.26 2.24 11.46
C PHE A 133 -4.10 1.25 11.40
N VAL A 134 -3.29 1.28 10.33
CA VAL A 134 -2.15 0.35 10.20
C VAL A 134 -1.11 0.61 11.30
N ASN A 135 -0.85 1.86 11.67
CA ASN A 135 0.10 2.19 12.74
C ASN A 135 -0.34 1.65 14.12
N MET A 136 -1.63 1.72 14.48
CA MET A 136 -2.13 1.07 15.71
C MET A 136 -1.91 -0.44 15.66
N GLN A 137 -2.25 -1.08 14.54
CA GLN A 137 -2.15 -2.55 14.42
C GLN A 137 -0.70 -3.03 14.49
N LEU A 138 0.24 -2.28 13.90
CA LEU A 138 1.68 -2.58 13.95
C LEU A 138 2.32 -2.41 15.33
N ASN A 139 1.67 -1.72 16.28
CA ASN A 139 2.13 -1.70 17.68
C ASN A 139 1.73 -2.98 18.43
N LEU A 140 0.68 -3.69 17.96
CA LEU A 140 0.13 -4.88 18.61
C LEU A 140 0.67 -6.18 17.98
N ARG A 141 0.64 -6.27 16.65
CA ARG A 141 0.97 -7.47 15.86
C ARG A 141 1.93 -7.15 14.71
N ALA A 142 2.85 -8.08 14.44
CA ALA A 142 3.72 -8.00 13.25
C ALA A 142 3.02 -8.50 11.98
N ASN A 143 2.17 -9.54 12.11
CA ASN A 143 1.51 -10.22 10.99
C ASN A 143 0.01 -10.46 11.29
N GLY A 144 -0.83 -10.50 10.25
CA GLY A 144 -2.23 -10.93 10.32
C GLY A 144 -3.14 -10.35 9.25
N THR A 145 -4.21 -11.06 8.90
CA THR A 145 -5.29 -10.56 8.04
C THR A 145 -6.29 -9.73 8.85
N LEU A 146 -6.74 -8.62 8.26
CA LEU A 146 -7.65 -7.66 8.89
C LEU A 146 -8.81 -7.32 7.95
N ASP A 147 -10.02 -7.24 8.50
CA ASP A 147 -11.17 -6.65 7.82
C ASP A 147 -11.20 -5.14 8.07
N LEU A 148 -10.75 -4.36 7.08
CA LEU A 148 -10.69 -2.90 7.12
C LEU A 148 -12.07 -2.23 7.40
N THR A 149 -13.18 -2.97 7.22
CA THR A 149 -14.55 -2.46 7.34
C THR A 149 -15.22 -2.80 8.68
N ALA A 150 -14.56 -3.59 9.54
CA ALA A 150 -15.09 -3.99 10.83
C ALA A 150 -15.15 -2.83 11.86
N ASN A 151 -16.27 -2.70 12.57
CA ASN A 151 -16.52 -1.61 13.52
C ASN A 151 -15.41 -1.43 14.58
N ARG A 152 -14.81 -2.54 15.06
CA ARG A 152 -13.72 -2.51 16.05
C ARG A 152 -12.50 -1.66 15.66
N TYR A 153 -12.32 -1.34 14.38
CA TYR A 153 -11.20 -0.53 13.90
C TYR A 153 -11.52 0.96 13.74
N GLY A 154 -12.73 1.40 14.10
CA GLY A 154 -13.09 2.82 14.07
C GLY A 154 -12.20 3.64 15.01
N ILE A 155 -11.77 4.82 14.54
CA ILE A 155 -10.86 5.72 15.28
C ILE A 155 -11.59 7.01 15.66
N ALA A 156 -11.58 7.34 16.95
CA ALA A 156 -12.13 8.57 17.51
C ALA A 156 -11.24 9.79 17.20
N LYS A 157 -11.21 10.22 15.94
CA LYS A 157 -10.40 11.33 15.44
C LYS A 157 -11.11 12.00 14.26
N ASP A 158 -10.98 13.31 14.17
CA ASP A 158 -11.56 14.09 13.08
C ASP A 158 -10.61 14.13 11.86
N TYR A 159 -11.06 13.49 10.79
CA TYR A 159 -10.38 13.37 9.50
C TYR A 159 -10.96 14.31 8.42
N SER A 160 -11.87 15.22 8.79
CA SER A 160 -12.47 16.19 7.86
C SER A 160 -11.61 17.44 7.63
N ASN A 161 -10.60 17.65 8.47
CA ASN A 161 -9.74 18.83 8.44
C ASN A 161 -8.79 18.88 7.23
N TYR A 162 -8.32 20.09 6.89
CA TYR A 162 -7.27 20.28 5.87
C TYR A 162 -5.90 19.75 6.32
N TYR A 163 -5.73 19.53 7.63
CA TYR A 163 -4.49 19.05 8.25
C TYR A 163 -4.83 18.00 9.31
N THR A 164 -4.31 16.79 9.11
CA THR A 164 -4.54 15.65 10.01
C THR A 164 -3.18 15.14 10.50
N PRO A 165 -2.74 15.49 11.72
CA PRO A 165 -1.45 15.06 12.26
C PRO A 165 -1.44 13.55 12.51
N LEU A 166 -0.46 12.84 11.95
CA LEU A 166 -0.25 11.41 12.16
C LEU A 166 0.79 11.23 13.27
N GLN A 167 0.43 10.55 14.35
CA GLN A 167 1.33 10.37 15.50
C GLN A 167 2.17 9.11 15.33
N VAL A 168 3.49 9.27 15.37
CA VAL A 168 4.45 8.18 15.33
C VAL A 168 5.18 8.14 16.68
N SER A 169 5.01 7.05 17.42
CA SER A 169 5.74 6.80 18.66
C SER A 169 7.26 6.90 18.44
N THR A 170 7.96 7.55 19.37
CA THR A 170 9.43 7.63 19.41
C THR A 170 10.09 6.31 19.82
N THR A 171 9.36 5.45 20.52
CA THR A 171 9.85 4.16 21.03
C THR A 171 9.66 3.05 19.99
N TYR A 172 8.72 3.21 19.05
CA TYR A 172 8.43 2.26 17.96
C TYR A 172 9.68 1.68 17.29
N THR A 173 10.62 2.53 16.88
CA THR A 173 11.81 2.07 16.17
C THR A 173 12.72 1.22 17.04
N ARG A 174 12.81 1.52 18.35
CA ARG A 174 13.54 0.67 19.31
C ARG A 174 12.82 -0.65 19.53
N THR A 175 11.48 -0.66 19.63
CA THR A 175 10.67 -1.88 19.68
C THR A 175 10.95 -2.79 18.49
N VAL A 176 10.90 -2.26 17.26
CA VAL A 176 11.20 -3.02 16.04
C VAL A 176 12.64 -3.52 16.00
N VAL A 177 13.62 -2.73 16.48
CA VAL A 177 15.01 -3.20 16.60
C VAL A 177 15.13 -4.36 17.59
N THR A 178 14.53 -4.25 18.78
CA THR A 178 14.57 -5.30 19.80
C THR A 178 13.88 -6.60 19.32
N GLU A 179 12.74 -6.51 18.63
CA GLU A 179 12.05 -7.67 18.05
C GLU A 179 12.89 -8.50 17.07
N ASN A 180 13.77 -7.85 16.30
CA ASN A 180 14.51 -8.46 15.19
C ASN A 180 15.95 -8.84 15.58
N THR A 181 16.34 -8.75 16.86
CA THR A 181 17.68 -9.09 17.36
C THR A 181 18.15 -10.50 17.02
N HIS A 182 17.23 -11.44 16.77
CA HIS A 182 17.52 -12.81 16.36
C HIS A 182 17.74 -13.00 14.84
N ASP A 183 17.46 -12.01 13.99
CA ASP A 183 17.71 -12.11 12.55
C ASP A 183 19.18 -11.81 12.21
N LEU A 184 20.06 -12.77 12.49
CA LEU A 184 21.47 -12.69 12.12
C LEU A 184 21.70 -12.54 10.61
N ARG A 185 20.76 -13.00 9.75
CA ARG A 185 20.88 -12.88 8.29
C ARG A 185 20.66 -11.45 7.82
N GLY A 186 19.71 -10.74 8.42
CA GLY A 186 19.48 -9.31 8.19
C GLY A 186 20.54 -8.42 8.86
N ILE A 187 21.00 -8.79 10.06
CA ILE A 187 21.92 -7.96 10.85
C ILE A 187 23.36 -7.99 10.31
N ILE A 188 23.95 -9.16 10.04
CA ILE A 188 25.37 -9.28 9.65
C ILE A 188 25.75 -8.37 8.46
N PRO A 189 24.99 -8.29 7.35
CA PRO A 189 25.27 -7.37 6.26
C PRO A 189 25.29 -5.89 6.67
N SER A 190 24.52 -5.49 7.70
CA SER A 190 24.56 -4.13 8.23
C SER A 190 25.77 -3.86 9.13
N LEU A 191 26.34 -4.90 9.75
CA LEU A 191 27.54 -4.80 10.57
C LEU A 191 28.81 -4.65 9.72
N MET A 192 28.82 -5.21 8.51
CA MET A 192 29.88 -4.98 7.52
C MET A 192 30.00 -3.51 7.07
N LEU A 193 29.00 -2.66 7.38
CA LEU A 193 29.04 -1.22 7.14
C LEU A 193 29.76 -0.42 8.25
N TYR A 194 30.30 -1.08 9.28
CA TYR A 194 31.21 -0.43 10.23
C TYR A 194 32.63 -0.36 9.67
N THR A 195 33.28 0.79 9.83
CA THR A 195 34.71 0.97 9.49
C THR A 195 35.66 0.64 10.65
N THR A 196 35.13 0.48 11.87
CA THR A 196 35.89 0.18 13.09
C THR A 196 34.96 -0.50 14.10
N PRO A 197 35.45 -1.49 14.88
CA PRO A 197 34.65 -2.17 15.89
C PRO A 197 34.40 -1.29 17.13
N THR A 198 35.07 -0.14 17.25
CA THR A 198 34.89 0.82 18.36
C THR A 198 33.64 1.71 18.26
N ASN A 199 32.91 1.68 17.14
CA ASN A 199 31.74 2.55 16.90
C ASN A 199 30.39 1.92 17.30
N VAL A 200 30.37 0.65 17.72
CA VAL A 200 29.14 -0.01 18.21
C VAL A 200 28.79 0.48 19.62
N GLN A 201 27.49 0.51 19.93
CA GLN A 201 26.99 0.90 21.25
C GLN A 201 26.81 -0.36 22.10
N THR A 202 27.91 -0.83 22.69
CA THR A 202 27.96 -2.03 23.53
C THR A 202 29.05 -1.87 24.59
N GLN A 203 29.08 -2.78 25.55
CA GLN A 203 30.28 -3.06 26.34
C GLN A 203 30.68 -4.51 26.09
N PHE A 204 31.90 -4.74 25.61
CA PHE A 204 32.35 -6.09 25.32
C PHE A 204 32.54 -6.92 26.59
N CYS A 205 32.35 -8.23 26.46
CA CYS A 205 32.57 -9.23 27.52
C CYS A 205 33.76 -10.14 27.18
N TRP A 206 33.99 -10.40 25.88
CA TRP A 206 35.09 -11.23 25.40
C TRP A 206 35.70 -10.71 24.10
N VAL A 207 36.96 -11.08 23.84
CA VAL A 207 37.60 -10.87 22.53
C VAL A 207 37.03 -11.84 21.51
N ASP A 208 36.94 -13.12 21.87
CA ASP A 208 36.67 -14.25 20.98
C ASP A 208 35.37 -14.99 21.30
N PHE A 209 34.75 -15.61 20.29
CA PHE A 209 33.53 -16.41 20.46
C PHE A 209 33.72 -17.64 21.36
N ASN A 210 34.95 -18.14 21.49
CA ASN A 210 35.27 -19.25 22.40
C ASN A 210 35.37 -18.78 23.88
N ARG A 211 35.31 -17.46 24.15
CA ARG A 211 35.36 -16.85 25.49
C ARG A 211 36.70 -17.10 26.20
N THR A 212 37.77 -17.21 25.43
CA THR A 212 39.15 -17.46 25.91
C THR A 212 39.74 -16.22 26.57
N TRP A 213 39.45 -15.03 26.04
CA TRP A 213 39.95 -13.76 26.56
C TRP A 213 38.80 -12.86 27.02
N GLU A 214 38.70 -12.70 28.33
CA GLU A 214 37.70 -11.85 29.00
C GLU A 214 38.13 -10.37 28.99
N VAL A 215 37.16 -9.45 28.83
CA VAL A 215 37.43 -8.00 28.76
C VAL A 215 36.46 -7.10 29.55
N ALA A 216 35.55 -7.64 30.35
CA ALA A 216 34.64 -6.79 31.11
C ALA A 216 35.36 -6.00 32.23
N HIS A 217 34.95 -4.74 32.39
CA HIS A 217 35.54 -3.75 33.29
C HIS A 217 35.54 -4.13 34.78
N THR A 218 34.56 -4.93 35.23
CA THR A 218 34.43 -5.40 36.62
C THR A 218 34.21 -6.91 36.65
N ASP A 219 34.59 -7.54 37.77
CA ASP A 219 34.48 -9.00 37.96
C ASP A 219 33.00 -9.44 38.04
N ALA A 220 32.15 -8.63 38.70
CA ALA A 220 30.70 -8.83 38.74
C ALA A 220 30.07 -8.73 37.33
N ARG A 221 30.47 -7.76 36.51
CA ARG A 221 30.03 -7.68 35.11
C ARG A 221 30.48 -8.89 34.29
N GLN A 222 31.72 -9.36 34.47
CA GLN A 222 32.20 -10.55 33.77
C GLN A 222 31.38 -11.80 34.14
N ALA A 223 31.03 -11.97 35.43
CA ALA A 223 30.13 -13.03 35.86
C ALA A 223 28.72 -12.89 35.25
N ARG A 224 28.17 -11.66 35.19
CA ARG A 224 26.89 -11.35 34.52
C ARG A 224 26.93 -11.68 33.03
N CYS A 225 28.04 -11.40 32.33
CA CYS A 225 28.24 -11.80 30.93
C CYS A 225 28.04 -13.32 30.74
N TYR A 226 28.70 -14.16 31.57
CA TYR A 226 28.54 -15.62 31.50
C TYR A 226 27.13 -16.09 31.86
N ALA A 227 26.42 -15.38 32.73
CA ALA A 227 25.05 -15.71 33.11
C ALA A 227 24.02 -15.34 32.04
N ARG A 228 24.18 -14.20 31.35
CA ARG A 228 23.10 -13.57 30.56
C ARG A 228 23.41 -13.27 29.09
N TYR A 229 24.67 -13.10 28.67
CA TYR A 229 25.00 -12.51 27.36
C TYR A 229 25.77 -13.42 26.39
N LYS A 230 26.00 -14.69 26.73
CA LYS A 230 26.80 -15.63 25.91
C LYS A 230 26.24 -15.86 24.48
N ASP A 231 24.93 -15.70 24.32
CA ASP A 231 24.20 -15.87 23.05
C ASP A 231 24.17 -14.58 22.20
N ASN A 232 24.63 -13.45 22.76
CA ASN A 232 24.60 -12.14 22.13
C ASN A 232 25.92 -11.81 21.41
N GLY A 233 25.91 -11.78 20.07
CA GLY A 233 27.07 -11.42 19.26
C GLY A 233 27.61 -10.03 19.56
N ALA A 234 26.77 -9.10 20.03
CA ALA A 234 27.15 -7.71 20.30
C ALA A 234 28.10 -7.53 21.50
N VAL A 235 28.37 -8.57 22.30
CA VAL A 235 29.36 -8.51 23.41
C VAL A 235 30.70 -9.19 23.08
N TYR A 236 30.92 -9.56 21.81
CA TYR A 236 32.16 -10.16 21.32
C TYR A 236 32.89 -9.25 20.32
N TRP A 237 34.17 -8.94 20.54
CA TRP A 237 34.96 -8.19 19.55
C TRP A 237 35.05 -8.92 18.20
N GLU A 238 35.22 -10.25 18.25
CA GLU A 238 35.28 -11.12 17.08
C GLU A 238 34.11 -10.90 16.10
N SER A 239 32.91 -10.61 16.61
CA SER A 239 31.72 -10.38 15.77
C SER A 239 31.90 -9.27 14.73
N LEU A 240 32.57 -8.17 15.09
CA LEU A 240 32.84 -7.06 14.17
C LEU A 240 34.22 -7.21 13.52
N CYS A 241 35.22 -7.67 14.27
CA CYS A 241 36.58 -7.87 13.77
C CYS A 241 36.65 -8.83 12.56
N ARG A 242 35.74 -9.80 12.44
CA ARG A 242 35.62 -10.70 11.28
C ARG A 242 34.97 -10.08 10.05
N LEU A 243 34.18 -9.01 10.23
CA LEU A 243 33.27 -8.44 9.22
C LEU A 243 33.78 -7.14 8.59
N ILE A 244 34.57 -6.35 9.33
CA ILE A 244 35.17 -5.10 8.84
C ILE A 244 36.36 -5.35 7.91
N ASP A 245 36.78 -4.33 7.15
CA ASP A 245 38.09 -4.34 6.50
C ASP A 245 39.19 -4.24 7.57
N TRP A 246 39.70 -5.40 7.98
CA TRP A 246 40.74 -5.53 8.99
C TRP A 246 42.01 -4.75 8.63
N ASN A 247 42.41 -4.74 7.37
CA ASN A 247 43.65 -4.10 6.95
C ASN A 247 43.51 -2.56 6.96
N ALA A 248 42.39 -2.02 6.47
CA ALA A 248 42.10 -0.59 6.55
C ALA A 248 41.94 -0.12 8.02
N TRP A 249 41.31 -0.93 8.87
CA TRP A 249 41.19 -0.64 10.30
C TRP A 249 42.54 -0.65 11.01
N GLN A 250 43.35 -1.71 10.85
CA GLN A 250 44.69 -1.80 11.45
C GLN A 250 45.61 -0.66 10.99
N ALA A 251 45.57 -0.26 9.71
CA ALA A 251 46.36 0.85 9.19
C ALA A 251 46.15 2.19 9.93
N THR A 252 45.03 2.35 10.65
CA THR A 252 44.73 3.54 11.48
C THR A 252 44.74 3.27 12.98
N SER A 253 44.43 2.03 13.40
CA SER A 253 44.12 1.69 14.79
C SER A 253 45.10 0.71 15.44
N GLN A 254 46.08 0.18 14.70
CA GLN A 254 47.00 -0.86 15.16
C GLN A 254 47.65 -0.52 16.51
N SER A 255 48.18 0.68 16.69
CA SER A 255 48.86 1.06 17.93
C SER A 255 47.96 0.99 19.17
N SER A 256 46.68 1.34 19.03
CA SER A 256 45.71 1.28 20.13
C SER A 256 45.20 -0.14 20.34
N PHE A 257 44.92 -0.87 19.25
CA PHE A 257 44.55 -2.29 19.31
C PHE A 257 45.65 -3.16 19.94
N ASP A 258 46.91 -2.91 19.58
CA ASP A 258 48.07 -3.65 20.08
C ASP A 258 48.25 -3.46 21.59
N ILE A 259 48.09 -2.24 22.12
CA ILE A 259 48.14 -1.99 23.57
C ILE A 259 46.93 -2.61 24.27
N ALA A 260 45.72 -2.43 23.73
CA ALA A 260 44.48 -2.83 24.38
C ALA A 260 44.25 -4.35 24.41
N ILE A 261 44.67 -5.07 23.37
CA ILE A 261 44.31 -6.49 23.13
C ILE A 261 45.45 -7.26 22.44
N GLY A 262 46.02 -6.71 21.36
CA GLY A 262 46.90 -7.43 20.43
C GLY A 262 48.20 -7.96 21.04
N ASN A 263 48.80 -7.22 21.97
CA ASN A 263 50.01 -7.64 22.68
C ASN A 263 49.74 -8.85 23.59
N THR A 264 48.61 -8.87 24.29
CA THR A 264 48.21 -10.00 25.15
C THR A 264 47.94 -11.25 24.30
N LEU A 265 47.21 -11.11 23.18
CA LEU A 265 46.97 -12.23 22.25
C LEU A 265 48.27 -12.86 21.76
N ARG A 266 49.26 -12.04 21.38
CA ARG A 266 50.59 -12.47 20.90
C ARG A 266 51.48 -13.12 21.98
N GLN A 267 51.04 -13.23 23.23
CA GLN A 267 51.74 -14.04 24.24
C GLN A 267 51.37 -15.53 24.14
N THR A 268 50.32 -15.90 23.38
CA THR A 268 49.80 -17.28 23.33
C THR A 268 49.68 -17.82 21.89
N PRO A 269 49.91 -19.13 21.65
CA PRO A 269 49.68 -19.74 20.33
C PRO A 269 48.24 -19.58 19.84
N ALA A 270 47.26 -19.68 20.75
CA ALA A 270 45.84 -19.49 20.45
C ALA A 270 45.53 -18.06 19.98
N GLY A 271 46.13 -17.03 20.60
CA GLY A 271 45.91 -15.64 20.22
C GLY A 271 46.54 -15.29 18.87
N TYR A 272 47.72 -15.83 18.54
CA TYR A 272 48.28 -15.74 17.19
C TYR A 272 47.36 -16.40 16.14
N GLN A 273 46.79 -17.57 16.44
CA GLN A 273 45.86 -18.24 15.55
C GLN A 273 44.56 -17.42 15.37
N TRP A 274 44.02 -16.85 16.46
CA TRP A 274 42.84 -15.99 16.42
C TRP A 274 43.06 -14.74 15.56
N LEU A 275 44.21 -14.06 15.72
CA LEU A 275 44.57 -12.88 14.91
C LEU A 275 44.61 -13.21 13.41
N ASN A 276 45.22 -14.33 13.03
CA ASN A 276 45.32 -14.76 11.63
C ASN A 276 43.97 -15.20 11.03
N LEU A 277 43.12 -15.87 11.81
CA LEU A 277 41.81 -16.35 11.34
C LEU A 277 40.75 -15.25 11.30
N THR A 278 40.78 -14.31 12.25
CA THR A 278 39.79 -13.24 12.38
C THR A 278 39.92 -12.21 11.26
N ALA A 279 41.15 -11.81 10.92
CA ALA A 279 41.44 -10.80 9.90
C ALA A 279 40.84 -11.08 8.51
N TYR A 280 40.58 -12.36 8.21
CA TYR A 280 39.98 -12.84 6.96
C TYR A 280 38.84 -13.83 7.23
N GLY A 281 38.11 -13.62 8.33
CA GLY A 281 37.11 -14.55 8.84
C GLY A 281 35.88 -14.69 7.93
N TYR A 282 35.34 -13.56 7.46
CA TYR A 282 34.16 -13.53 6.60
C TYR A 282 34.45 -14.09 5.21
N LYS A 283 33.56 -14.98 4.73
CA LYS A 283 33.62 -15.57 3.39
C LYS A 283 32.35 -15.35 2.58
N ASN A 284 31.21 -15.62 3.20
CA ASN A 284 29.87 -15.36 2.71
C ASN A 284 28.89 -15.41 3.88
N LEU A 285 27.68 -14.86 3.68
CA LEU A 285 26.66 -14.74 4.73
C LEU A 285 26.25 -16.09 5.33
N ASP A 286 26.05 -17.13 4.52
CA ASP A 286 25.58 -18.45 5.00
C ASP A 286 26.62 -19.11 5.91
N ALA A 287 27.89 -19.09 5.52
CA ALA A 287 28.99 -19.63 6.30
C ALA A 287 29.22 -18.85 7.61
N GLU A 288 29.08 -17.52 7.59
CA GLU A 288 29.27 -16.69 8.77
C GLU A 288 28.12 -16.85 9.78
N VAL A 289 26.86 -16.88 9.32
CA VAL A 289 25.69 -17.18 10.16
C VAL A 289 25.81 -18.58 10.77
N ALA A 290 26.20 -19.59 9.98
CA ALA A 290 26.43 -20.94 10.48
C ALA A 290 27.56 -21.00 11.52
N TYR A 291 28.62 -20.21 11.33
CA TYR A 291 29.72 -20.11 12.29
C TYR A 291 29.27 -19.51 13.63
N TRP A 292 28.55 -18.37 13.61
CA TRP A 292 28.03 -17.73 14.82
C TRP A 292 27.11 -18.68 15.60
N VAL A 293 26.17 -19.33 14.90
CA VAL A 293 25.27 -20.32 15.50
C VAL A 293 26.04 -21.52 16.07
N SER A 294 27.10 -22.00 15.40
CA SER A 294 27.94 -23.09 15.93
C SER A 294 28.70 -22.71 17.22
N MET A 295 28.97 -21.43 17.44
CA MET A 295 29.59 -20.91 18.66
C MET A 295 28.57 -20.59 19.78
N GLY A 296 27.27 -20.83 19.52
CA GLY A 296 26.17 -20.56 20.45
C GLY A 296 25.64 -19.12 20.39
N VAL A 297 26.07 -18.31 19.42
CA VAL A 297 25.59 -16.94 19.21
C VAL A 297 24.32 -16.98 18.36
N THR A 298 23.19 -16.53 18.93
CA THR A 298 21.86 -16.64 18.32
C THR A 298 21.10 -15.30 18.22
N LYS A 299 21.67 -14.22 18.75
CA LYS A 299 21.15 -12.86 18.61
C LYS A 299 22.27 -11.83 18.52
N TYR A 300 21.93 -10.62 18.08
CA TYR A 300 22.79 -9.44 18.14
C TYR A 300 21.98 -8.26 18.69
N GLU A 301 22.10 -8.04 19.99
CA GLU A 301 21.36 -7.05 20.78
C GLU A 301 22.33 -6.00 21.31
N ILE A 302 22.31 -4.80 20.72
CA ILE A 302 23.11 -3.67 21.19
C ILE A 302 22.52 -3.07 22.48
N GLN A 303 23.33 -2.30 23.22
CA GLN A 303 22.82 -1.62 24.41
C GLN A 303 21.91 -0.43 24.06
N PHE A 304 20.94 -0.20 24.94
CA PHE A 304 20.12 1.00 24.94
C PHE A 304 21.02 2.23 25.11
N THR A 305 20.93 3.15 24.16
CA THR A 305 21.63 4.43 24.20
C THR A 305 20.66 5.53 23.85
N ASN A 306 20.85 6.70 24.46
CA ASN A 306 20.14 7.90 24.06
C ASN A 306 20.99 8.82 23.19
N SER A 307 22.20 8.41 22.75
CA SER A 307 23.11 9.23 21.94
C SER A 307 22.59 9.61 20.55
N TYR A 308 21.60 8.87 20.05
CA TYR A 308 20.88 9.17 18.82
C TYR A 308 19.43 8.69 18.87
N THR A 309 18.59 9.29 18.03
CA THR A 309 17.31 8.71 17.63
C THR A 309 17.51 7.78 16.44
N TRP A 310 16.83 6.65 16.45
CA TRP A 310 16.75 5.77 15.29
C TRP A 310 15.75 6.34 14.27
N GLY A 311 16.12 6.31 13.00
CA GLY A 311 15.21 6.64 11.91
C GLY A 311 14.37 5.43 11.51
N VAL A 312 13.16 5.66 11.01
CA VAL A 312 12.29 4.63 10.43
C VAL A 312 11.73 5.11 9.08
N SER A 313 11.68 4.22 8.10
CA SER A 313 10.99 4.40 6.83
C SER A 313 10.11 3.18 6.60
N GLU A 314 8.80 3.33 6.73
CA GLU A 314 7.86 2.22 6.70
C GLU A 314 6.72 2.49 5.73
N MET A 315 6.38 1.49 4.91
CA MET A 315 5.41 1.61 3.82
C MET A 315 4.44 0.43 3.78
N ILE A 316 3.25 0.67 3.22
CA ILE A 316 2.31 -0.37 2.77
C ILE A 316 2.11 -0.28 1.26
N SER A 317 1.67 -1.38 0.64
CA SER A 317 1.21 -1.39 -0.74
C SER A 317 -0.32 -1.35 -0.80
N ILE A 318 -0.88 -0.54 -1.69
CA ILE A 318 -2.28 -0.60 -2.11
C ILE A 318 -2.31 -1.22 -3.51
N THR A 319 -3.04 -2.33 -3.68
CA THR A 319 -3.17 -3.05 -4.96
C THR A 319 -4.56 -2.84 -5.56
N ASN A 320 -4.62 -2.35 -6.80
CA ASN A 320 -5.86 -2.14 -7.56
C ASN A 320 -6.22 -3.36 -8.43
N ALA A 321 -7.40 -3.35 -9.07
CA ALA A 321 -7.86 -4.48 -9.89
C ALA A 321 -7.08 -4.71 -11.21
N PHE A 322 -6.11 -3.86 -11.57
CA PHE A 322 -5.14 -4.17 -12.63
C PHE A 322 -3.99 -5.06 -12.14
N GLY A 323 -3.87 -5.31 -10.83
CA GLY A 323 -2.64 -5.81 -10.21
C GLY A 323 -1.56 -4.73 -10.05
N GLY A 324 -1.89 -3.46 -10.32
CA GLY A 324 -1.00 -2.33 -10.07
C GLY A 324 -0.88 -2.08 -8.57
N SER A 325 0.35 -1.92 -8.08
CA SER A 325 0.68 -1.73 -6.66
C SER A 325 1.31 -0.36 -6.45
N GLN A 326 0.67 0.48 -5.61
CA GLN A 326 1.18 1.78 -5.21
C GLN A 326 1.67 1.73 -3.75
N SER A 327 2.88 2.23 -3.49
CA SER A 327 3.42 2.30 -2.13
C SER A 327 2.99 3.61 -1.44
N ILE A 328 2.45 3.49 -0.23
CA ILE A 328 2.09 4.61 0.66
C ILE A 328 3.00 4.58 1.88
N SER A 329 3.59 5.71 2.28
CA SER A 329 4.39 5.80 3.49
C SER A 329 3.50 5.98 4.73
N ILE A 330 3.75 5.13 5.74
CA ILE A 330 2.96 5.12 7.00
C ILE A 330 3.75 5.65 8.20
N LYS A 331 5.09 5.53 8.16
CA LYS A 331 6.01 6.17 9.12
C LYS A 331 7.27 6.64 8.39
N ARG A 332 7.73 7.85 8.70
CA ARG A 332 8.96 8.42 8.18
C ARG A 332 9.59 9.33 9.23
N VAL A 333 10.67 8.87 9.85
CA VAL A 333 11.48 9.60 10.84
C VAL A 333 12.94 9.45 10.43
N THR A 334 13.69 10.56 10.45
CA THR A 334 15.14 10.56 10.18
C THR A 334 15.93 10.27 11.45
N SER A 335 17.02 9.52 11.36
CA SER A 335 17.96 9.39 12.47
C SER A 335 18.64 10.74 12.79
N ALA A 336 18.89 11.02 14.06
CA ALA A 336 19.55 12.24 14.50
C ALA A 336 20.48 11.97 15.68
N SER A 337 21.64 12.64 15.72
CA SER A 337 22.56 12.60 16.86
C SER A 337 22.20 13.65 17.89
N ARG A 338 22.32 13.35 19.18
CA ARG A 338 22.20 14.36 20.27
C ARG A 338 23.49 15.13 20.54
N GLY A 339 24.58 14.80 19.85
CA GLY A 339 25.89 15.42 20.09
C GLY A 339 26.31 15.24 21.56
N ALA A 340 26.71 16.32 22.22
CA ALA A 340 27.14 16.31 23.62
C ALA A 340 25.99 16.19 24.66
N MET A 341 24.72 16.13 24.24
CA MET A 341 23.56 16.08 25.15
C MET A 341 23.08 14.65 25.48
N TRP A 342 23.92 13.64 25.23
CA TRP A 342 23.65 12.25 25.60
C TRP A 342 24.08 11.97 27.04
N THR A 343 23.40 11.04 27.70
CA THR A 343 23.58 10.77 29.15
C THR A 343 23.71 9.27 29.46
N THR A 344 23.53 8.40 28.46
CA THR A 344 23.79 6.96 28.61
C THR A 344 25.29 6.64 28.59
N ASP A 345 26.15 7.63 28.31
CA ASP A 345 27.61 7.54 28.45
C ASP A 345 28.03 7.13 29.86
N LYS A 346 27.29 7.59 30.87
CA LYS A 346 27.54 7.25 32.27
C LYS A 346 27.23 5.79 32.59
N LEU A 347 26.28 5.17 31.89
CA LEU A 347 25.99 3.75 32.06
C LEU A 347 27.03 2.91 31.32
N SER A 348 27.34 3.33 30.10
CA SER A 348 28.23 2.65 29.16
C SER A 348 28.91 3.69 28.27
N TRP A 349 30.21 3.92 28.51
CA TRP A 349 30.97 4.89 27.72
C TRP A 349 31.39 4.38 26.33
N GLY A 350 31.26 3.07 26.09
CA GLY A 350 31.57 2.40 24.83
C GLY A 350 33.05 2.20 24.49
N PRO A 351 33.34 1.29 23.54
CA PRO A 351 34.71 0.81 23.22
C PRO A 351 35.64 1.86 22.59
N TRP A 352 35.10 2.98 22.13
CA TRP A 352 35.91 4.13 21.72
C TRP A 352 36.67 4.76 22.89
N ASN A 353 36.00 4.91 24.04
CA ASN A 353 36.61 5.49 25.24
C ASN A 353 37.57 4.51 25.91
N ASP A 354 37.28 3.20 25.85
CA ASP A 354 38.26 2.15 26.19
C ASP A 354 39.57 2.36 25.39
N PHE A 355 39.53 2.47 24.07
CA PHE A 355 40.74 2.64 23.26
C PHE A 355 41.52 3.93 23.58
N ILE A 356 40.82 5.04 23.89
CA ILE A 356 41.46 6.27 24.37
C ILE A 356 42.20 6.01 25.69
N LEU A 357 41.55 5.33 26.64
CA LEU A 357 42.11 5.06 27.95
C LEU A 357 43.35 4.15 27.88
N SER A 358 43.23 3.02 27.17
CA SER A 358 44.35 2.08 26.98
C SER A 358 45.55 2.78 26.37
N ASN A 359 45.35 3.63 25.35
CA ASN A 359 46.44 4.36 24.73
C ASN A 359 47.01 5.47 25.64
N ALA A 360 46.20 6.11 26.49
CA ALA A 360 46.67 7.13 27.44
C ALA A 360 47.53 6.53 28.56
N TYR A 361 47.08 5.43 29.18
CA TYR A 361 47.70 4.84 30.38
C TYR A 361 48.58 3.61 30.11
N LYS A 362 48.62 3.12 28.87
CA LYS A 362 49.38 1.93 28.44
C LYS A 362 48.95 0.63 29.16
N VAL A 363 47.64 0.50 29.37
CA VAL A 363 46.98 -0.64 30.02
C VAL A 363 46.24 -1.52 29.01
N SER A 364 46.16 -2.82 29.27
CA SER A 364 45.37 -3.79 28.49
C SER A 364 43.93 -3.91 29.02
N PHE A 365 42.97 -4.30 28.17
CA PHE A 365 41.63 -4.70 28.62
C PHE A 365 41.46 -6.21 28.76
N VAL A 366 42.42 -7.00 28.28
CA VAL A 366 42.36 -8.45 28.43
C VAL A 366 42.68 -8.81 29.87
N ARG A 367 41.72 -9.37 30.60
CA ARG A 367 41.77 -9.59 32.06
C ARG A 367 42.85 -10.59 32.52
N SER A 368 43.45 -11.33 31.58
CA SER A 368 44.60 -12.21 31.82
C SER A 368 45.96 -11.51 31.63
N ASP A 369 46.00 -10.26 31.19
CA ASP A 369 47.23 -9.49 31.04
C ASP A 369 47.66 -8.88 32.39
N PRO A 370 48.95 -8.95 32.78
CA PRO A 370 49.45 -8.30 34.00
C PRO A 370 49.29 -6.77 34.03
N THR A 371 49.06 -6.13 32.88
CA THR A 371 48.83 -4.67 32.76
C THR A 371 47.34 -4.31 32.69
N ASN A 372 46.45 -5.24 33.01
CA ASN A 372 45.01 -4.99 32.91
C ASN A 372 44.51 -3.97 33.94
N GLN A 373 43.89 -2.90 33.47
CA GLN A 373 43.10 -2.02 34.34
C GLN A 373 41.78 -2.72 34.66
N ARG A 374 41.62 -3.17 35.90
CA ARG A 374 40.29 -3.45 36.47
C ARG A 374 39.75 -2.17 37.07
N PHE A 375 38.50 -1.84 36.76
CA PHE A 375 37.79 -0.71 37.37
C PHE A 375 37.02 -1.22 38.59
N ALA A 376 37.73 -1.86 39.50
CA ALA A 376 37.18 -2.41 40.73
C ALA A 376 38.14 -2.02 41.86
N TRP A 377 37.62 -1.94 43.09
CA TRP A 377 38.49 -1.74 44.24
C TRP A 377 39.48 -2.91 44.32
N PRO A 378 40.80 -2.67 44.35
CA PRO A 378 41.80 -3.73 44.13
C PRO A 378 41.84 -4.76 45.26
N CYS A 379 41.27 -4.42 46.42
CA CYS A 379 41.46 -5.09 47.69
C CYS A 379 40.10 -5.43 48.31
N ASP A 380 39.68 -6.70 48.24
CA ASP A 380 38.48 -7.16 48.96
C ASP A 380 38.77 -7.27 50.47
N TYR A 381 37.91 -6.68 51.29
CA TYR A 381 38.00 -6.81 52.75
C TYR A 381 37.75 -8.25 53.22
N ALA A 382 36.98 -9.05 52.46
CA ALA A 382 36.81 -10.47 52.74
C ALA A 382 38.13 -11.24 52.61
N ASP A 383 38.94 -10.94 51.59
CA ASP A 383 40.27 -11.54 51.40
C ASP A 383 41.25 -11.12 52.51
N TYR A 384 41.16 -9.87 52.98
CA TYR A 384 41.92 -9.39 54.14
C TYR A 384 41.53 -10.16 55.42
N VAL A 385 40.23 -10.33 55.67
CA VAL A 385 39.72 -11.07 56.83
C VAL A 385 40.07 -12.57 56.73
N ALA A 386 40.08 -13.14 55.54
CA ALA A 386 40.40 -14.55 55.31
C ALA A 386 41.89 -14.87 55.57
N ASN A 387 42.83 -14.02 55.15
CA ASN A 387 44.26 -14.22 55.37
C ASN A 387 45.03 -12.91 55.67
N PRO A 388 44.89 -12.32 56.87
CA PRO A 388 45.50 -11.01 57.19
C PRO A 388 47.03 -10.99 57.11
N ALA A 389 47.68 -12.15 57.29
CA ALA A 389 49.14 -12.28 57.35
C ALA A 389 49.82 -12.41 55.97
N THR A 390 49.06 -12.65 54.90
CA THR A 390 49.57 -12.78 53.52
C THR A 390 48.87 -11.82 52.56
N TYR A 391 48.18 -10.81 53.09
CA TYR A 391 47.42 -9.84 52.31
C TYR A 391 48.32 -8.73 51.75
N ASP A 392 48.87 -8.96 50.56
CA ASP A 392 49.79 -8.05 49.86
C ASP A 392 49.07 -7.08 48.89
N CYS A 393 47.77 -6.81 49.13
CA CYS A 393 47.03 -5.87 48.31
C CYS A 393 47.37 -4.43 48.71
N GLN A 394 48.33 -3.82 48.00
CA GLN A 394 48.58 -2.38 48.05
C GLN A 394 47.90 -1.68 46.86
N PRO A 395 46.83 -0.88 47.07
CA PRO A 395 46.16 -0.14 46.00
C PRO A 395 47.08 0.75 45.18
N CYS A 396 48.14 1.27 45.80
CA CYS A 396 49.04 2.25 45.20
C CYS A 396 50.03 1.65 44.17
N ASN A 397 50.13 0.32 44.04
CA ASN A 397 51.08 -0.35 43.16
C ASN A 397 50.49 -0.66 41.77
N SER A 398 51.34 -0.64 40.74
CA SER A 398 51.02 -1.14 39.40
C SER A 398 50.66 -2.65 39.45
N PRO A 399 49.64 -3.13 38.72
CA PRO A 399 48.87 -2.45 37.67
C PRO A 399 47.65 -1.64 38.15
N TRP A 400 47.26 -1.77 39.43
CA TRP A 400 46.00 -1.25 39.95
C TRP A 400 45.93 0.28 39.92
N ASN A 401 47.07 0.92 40.12
CA ASN A 401 47.21 2.37 40.08
C ASN A 401 48.19 2.81 38.97
N PRO A 402 47.70 3.45 37.89
CA PRO A 402 48.54 4.03 36.84
C PRO A 402 49.21 5.37 37.23
N TYR A 403 48.94 5.91 38.43
CA TYR A 403 49.46 7.19 38.93
C TYR A 403 50.37 7.03 40.18
N PRO A 404 51.69 6.84 40.01
CA PRO A 404 52.62 6.75 41.13
C PRO A 404 52.52 7.95 42.09
N GLY A 405 52.12 7.69 43.33
CA GLY A 405 51.99 8.70 44.40
C GLY A 405 50.55 9.13 44.74
N TYR A 406 49.54 8.75 43.96
CA TYR A 406 48.13 8.84 44.35
C TYR A 406 47.61 7.45 44.72
N CYS A 407 47.20 7.23 45.96
CA CYS A 407 46.70 5.92 46.42
C CYS A 407 45.18 5.74 46.21
N ASP A 408 44.47 6.79 45.80
CA ASP A 408 43.07 6.71 45.38
C ASP A 408 43.04 6.13 43.96
N VAL A 409 42.70 4.85 43.83
CA VAL A 409 42.58 4.18 42.52
C VAL A 409 41.38 4.79 41.76
N PRO A 410 41.54 5.08 40.45
CA PRO A 410 40.42 5.41 39.57
C PRO A 410 39.42 4.24 39.48
N ASP A 411 38.39 4.26 40.33
CA ASP A 411 37.13 3.64 39.93
C ASP A 411 36.58 4.38 38.69
N PHE A 412 35.62 3.76 38.01
CA PHE A 412 35.10 4.32 36.76
C PHE A 412 34.34 5.65 37.00
N GLU A 413 33.89 5.91 38.22
CA GLU A 413 33.18 7.14 38.61
C GLU A 413 34.17 8.31 38.73
N TRP A 414 35.30 8.11 39.42
CA TRP A 414 36.44 9.02 39.46
C TRP A 414 36.95 9.33 38.04
N LEU A 415 37.08 8.29 37.21
CA LEU A 415 37.61 8.41 35.84
C LEU A 415 36.67 9.19 34.91
N MET A 416 35.36 9.09 35.13
CA MET A 416 34.35 9.93 34.48
C MET A 416 34.22 11.33 35.10
N GLY A 417 34.97 11.63 36.16
CA GLY A 417 34.89 12.90 36.89
C GLY A 417 33.57 13.09 37.63
N LEU A 418 32.90 12.00 38.04
CA LEU A 418 31.64 12.08 38.75
C LEU A 418 31.85 12.62 40.17
N PRO A 419 31.10 13.66 40.60
CA PRO A 419 31.20 14.15 41.96
C PRO A 419 30.53 13.18 42.93
N GLN A 420 31.13 13.01 44.11
CA GLN A 420 30.64 12.20 45.23
C GLN A 420 29.39 12.83 45.90
N THR A 421 28.35 13.01 45.10
CA THR A 421 27.03 13.50 45.51
C THR A 421 26.19 12.34 46.03
N PRO A 422 25.19 12.60 46.90
CA PRO A 422 24.34 11.53 47.43
C PRO A 422 23.63 10.69 46.35
N ASN A 423 23.28 11.28 45.20
CA ASN A 423 22.66 10.55 44.09
C ASN A 423 23.63 9.56 43.43
N VAL A 424 24.91 9.93 43.26
CA VAL A 424 25.95 9.04 42.72
C VAL A 424 26.21 7.90 43.72
N VAL A 425 26.42 8.22 45.00
CA VAL A 425 26.67 7.22 46.05
C VAL A 425 25.48 6.27 46.24
N LEU A 426 24.23 6.77 46.22
CA LEU A 426 23.04 5.91 46.26
C LEU A 426 22.94 5.01 45.03
N THR A 427 23.25 5.54 43.84
CA THR A 427 23.25 4.74 42.60
C THR A 427 24.32 3.65 42.67
N HIS A 428 25.55 3.98 43.07
CA HIS A 428 26.64 3.03 43.28
C HIS A 428 26.23 1.90 44.24
N ASN A 429 25.67 2.24 45.40
CA ASN A 429 25.32 1.26 46.43
C ASN A 429 24.15 0.33 46.02
N TYR A 430 23.20 0.81 45.20
CA TYR A 430 22.03 0.02 44.79
C TYR A 430 22.22 -0.71 43.45
N MET A 431 22.88 -0.08 42.47
CA MET A 431 23.10 -0.65 41.14
C MET A 431 24.46 -1.32 41.00
N GLY A 432 25.46 -0.84 41.72
CA GLY A 432 26.87 -1.03 41.39
C GLY A 432 27.45 0.17 40.64
N GLN A 433 28.75 0.09 40.40
CA GLN A 433 29.56 1.19 39.89
C GLN A 433 29.05 1.76 38.56
N ILE A 434 28.90 3.08 38.50
CA ILE A 434 28.46 3.77 37.29
C ILE A 434 29.54 3.62 36.23
N GLY A 435 29.18 3.02 35.09
CA GLY A 435 30.10 2.62 34.02
C GLY A 435 30.07 1.13 33.68
N SER A 436 29.71 0.26 34.65
CA SER A 436 29.52 -1.19 34.42
C SER A 436 28.04 -1.59 34.27
N ILE A 437 27.14 -0.62 34.10
CA ILE A 437 25.68 -0.84 34.04
C ILE A 437 25.27 -1.06 32.58
N ASP A 438 24.88 -2.30 32.23
CA ASP A 438 24.38 -2.60 30.90
C ASP A 438 22.90 -2.17 30.78
N ALA A 439 22.52 -1.51 29.68
CA ALA A 439 21.13 -1.08 29.47
C ALA A 439 20.48 -1.79 28.27
N PHE A 440 19.25 -2.30 28.41
CA PHE A 440 18.53 -3.00 27.33
C PHE A 440 17.04 -2.62 27.26
N SER A 441 16.56 -2.30 26.06
CA SER A 441 15.13 -2.07 25.77
C SER A 441 14.33 -3.36 25.95
N LYS A 442 13.14 -3.30 26.55
CA LYS A 442 12.29 -4.47 26.79
C LYS A 442 10.95 -4.36 26.05
N LEU A 443 10.53 -5.47 25.43
CA LEU A 443 9.27 -5.59 24.71
C LEU A 443 8.09 -5.77 25.67
N THR A 444 6.92 -5.29 25.27
CA THR A 444 5.66 -5.52 25.97
C THR A 444 5.31 -7.01 26.01
N PRO A 445 4.96 -7.58 27.19
CA PRO A 445 4.54 -8.97 27.30
C PRO A 445 3.42 -9.32 26.33
N PRO A 446 3.43 -10.51 25.69
CA PRO A 446 2.34 -10.93 24.81
C PRO A 446 0.96 -10.93 25.50
N SER A 447 0.92 -11.32 26.78
CA SER A 447 -0.28 -11.28 27.63
C SER A 447 -0.87 -9.87 27.76
N LEU A 448 -0.02 -8.86 27.99
CA LEU A 448 -0.42 -7.45 28.07
C LEU A 448 -0.93 -6.92 26.71
N ARG A 449 -0.27 -7.29 25.60
CA ARG A 449 -0.73 -6.90 24.25
C ARG A 449 -2.08 -7.51 23.90
N ILE A 450 -2.29 -8.80 24.21
CA ILE A 450 -3.58 -9.50 23.99
C ILE A 450 -4.69 -8.84 24.82
N LEU A 451 -4.43 -8.53 26.11
CA LEU A 451 -5.38 -7.82 26.97
C LEU A 451 -5.77 -6.45 26.39
N PHE A 452 -4.79 -5.69 25.91
CA PHE A 452 -5.02 -4.38 25.31
C PHE A 452 -5.83 -4.48 24.00
N GLU A 453 -5.53 -5.46 23.14
CA GLU A 453 -6.27 -5.70 21.89
C GLU A 453 -7.74 -6.04 22.16
N THR A 454 -8.02 -7.02 23.02
CA THR A 454 -9.39 -7.40 23.44
C THR A 454 -10.14 -6.21 24.07
N PHE A 455 -9.46 -5.41 24.91
CA PHE A 455 -10.06 -4.20 25.47
C PHE A 455 -10.39 -3.15 24.39
N GLN A 456 -9.46 -2.88 23.47
CA GLN A 456 -9.64 -1.87 22.43
C GLN A 456 -10.77 -2.25 21.47
N ASP A 457 -10.83 -3.52 21.04
CA ASP A 457 -11.89 -4.05 20.18
C ASP A 457 -13.27 -3.93 20.85
N ALA A 458 -13.38 -4.31 22.13
CA ALA A 458 -14.62 -4.20 22.90
C ALA A 458 -15.09 -2.74 23.05
N VAL A 459 -14.19 -1.82 23.41
CA VAL A 459 -14.51 -0.39 23.56
C VAL A 459 -14.88 0.24 22.21
N ALA A 460 -14.12 0.00 21.15
CA ALA A 460 -14.39 0.57 19.83
C ALA A 460 -15.73 0.08 19.25
N SER A 461 -16.07 -1.19 19.48
CA SER A 461 -17.38 -1.75 19.12
C SER A 461 -18.53 -1.11 19.91
N LEU A 462 -18.42 -1.03 21.24
CA LEU A 462 -19.48 -0.46 22.09
C LEU A 462 -19.71 1.03 21.83
N MET A 463 -18.64 1.81 21.59
CA MET A 463 -18.74 3.25 21.28
C MET A 463 -19.55 3.56 20.00
N GLN A 464 -19.71 2.59 19.10
CA GLN A 464 -20.48 2.72 17.86
C GLN A 464 -21.84 2.02 17.90
N THR A 465 -22.13 1.21 18.93
CA THR A 465 -23.33 0.36 19.00
C THR A 465 -24.20 0.59 20.23
N ASN A 466 -23.69 1.29 21.26
CA ASN A 466 -24.38 1.54 22.52
C ASN A 466 -24.29 3.02 22.90
N ASP A 467 -25.38 3.76 22.68
CA ASP A 467 -25.44 5.20 22.96
C ASP A 467 -25.27 5.54 24.44
N ALA A 468 -25.69 4.66 25.36
CA ALA A 468 -25.51 4.89 26.80
C ALA A 468 -24.02 4.82 27.18
N PHE A 469 -23.29 3.83 26.65
CA PHE A 469 -21.84 3.73 26.83
C PHE A 469 -21.10 4.90 26.16
N TYR A 470 -21.49 5.27 24.95
CA TYR A 470 -20.95 6.44 24.25
C TYR A 470 -21.08 7.72 25.08
N ASN A 471 -22.29 8.01 25.55
CA ASN A 471 -22.57 9.20 26.36
C ASN A 471 -21.77 9.18 27.67
N ALA A 472 -21.71 8.03 28.37
CA ALA A 472 -20.90 7.90 29.59
C ALA A 472 -19.40 8.13 29.33
N MET A 473 -18.85 7.60 28.24
CA MET A 473 -17.44 7.78 27.84
C MET A 473 -17.11 9.21 27.42
N MET A 474 -18.08 9.95 26.88
CA MET A 474 -17.92 11.36 26.51
C MET A 474 -18.02 12.32 27.70
N LEU A 475 -18.58 11.87 28.84
CA LEU A 475 -18.59 12.63 30.11
C LEU A 475 -17.27 12.54 30.88
N ILE A 476 -16.34 11.64 30.53
CA ILE A 476 -15.05 11.49 31.20
C ILE A 476 -14.10 12.61 30.73
N PRO A 477 -13.70 13.57 31.59
CA PRO A 477 -12.82 14.66 31.20
C PRO A 477 -11.35 14.18 31.08
N SER A 478 -10.57 14.87 30.25
CA SER A 478 -9.12 14.65 30.16
C SER A 478 -8.39 15.61 31.09
N LEU A 479 -7.92 15.13 32.24
CA LEU A 479 -7.25 15.96 33.28
C LEU A 479 -5.97 15.28 33.78
N SER A 480 -4.95 16.08 34.12
CA SER A 480 -3.73 15.52 34.72
C SER A 480 -3.91 15.22 36.21
N ALA A 481 -3.43 14.07 36.66
CA ALA A 481 -3.23 13.74 38.08
C ALA A 481 -1.74 13.77 38.45
N ASP A 482 -1.43 13.84 39.75
CA ASP A 482 -0.05 13.84 40.29
C ASP A 482 0.20 12.71 41.31
N PRO A 483 0.03 11.43 40.92
CA PRO A 483 0.12 10.32 41.86
C PRO A 483 1.54 10.16 42.44
N VAL A 484 1.60 9.97 43.76
CA VAL A 484 2.81 9.70 44.54
C VAL A 484 2.57 8.43 45.38
N PRO A 485 3.45 7.42 45.36
CA PRO A 485 3.28 6.19 46.13
C PRO A 485 3.14 6.49 47.64
N ALA A 486 2.26 5.78 48.34
CA ALA A 486 1.98 6.05 49.76
C ALA A 486 3.25 5.97 50.64
N SER A 487 4.16 5.05 50.34
CA SER A 487 5.47 4.90 50.99
C SER A 487 6.44 6.05 50.75
N TRP A 488 6.17 6.92 49.77
CA TRP A 488 6.99 8.07 49.42
C TRP A 488 6.39 9.39 49.94
N GLN A 489 5.22 9.34 50.61
CA GLN A 489 4.55 10.50 51.19
C GLN A 489 4.96 10.69 52.65
N GLY A 490 5.28 11.92 53.03
CA GLY A 490 5.55 12.28 54.43
C GLY A 490 6.24 13.64 54.55
N ASP A 491 5.88 14.43 55.55
CA ASP A 491 6.32 15.83 55.71
C ASP A 491 7.85 16.02 55.88
N GLN A 492 8.57 14.95 56.22
CA GLN A 492 10.02 14.96 56.39
C GLN A 492 10.80 14.47 55.15
N ILE A 493 10.10 14.06 54.09
CA ILE A 493 10.69 13.53 52.86
C ILE A 493 10.89 14.67 51.85
N GLN A 494 12.15 14.90 51.46
CA GLN A 494 12.54 15.86 50.42
C GLN A 494 13.14 15.09 49.24
N TYR A 495 12.57 15.25 48.04
CA TYR A 495 13.09 14.58 46.85
C TYR A 495 14.33 15.30 46.30
N LEU A 496 15.35 14.52 45.94
CA LEU A 496 16.58 15.01 45.34
C LEU A 496 16.44 15.10 43.81
N ALA A 497 17.12 16.08 43.22
CA ALA A 497 17.20 16.26 41.78
C ALA A 497 18.54 16.89 41.39
N CYS A 498 19.02 16.61 40.19
CA CYS A 498 20.23 17.24 39.64
C CYS A 498 19.99 18.67 39.12
N ALA A 499 18.72 19.09 39.02
CA ALA A 499 18.27 20.40 38.56
C ALA A 499 16.90 20.70 39.22
N THR A 500 16.03 21.48 38.58
CA THR A 500 14.64 21.68 39.03
C THR A 500 13.86 20.36 38.98
N GLN A 501 13.44 19.84 40.13
CA GLN A 501 12.60 18.65 40.20
C GLN A 501 11.22 18.93 39.58
N GLN A 502 10.84 18.16 38.56
CA GLN A 502 9.48 18.17 38.03
C GLN A 502 8.62 17.17 38.79
N ARG A 503 7.37 17.56 39.07
CA ARG A 503 6.39 16.69 39.74
C ARG A 503 5.93 15.62 38.73
N ASN A 504 5.97 14.34 39.13
CA ASN A 504 5.37 13.26 38.36
C ASN A 504 3.90 13.59 38.06
N THR A 505 3.53 13.63 36.79
CA THR A 505 2.14 13.83 36.37
C THR A 505 1.76 12.87 35.27
N ILE A 506 0.51 12.39 35.31
CA ILE A 506 -0.05 11.49 34.31
C ILE A 506 -1.35 12.09 33.78
N LEU A 507 -1.57 12.02 32.47
CA LEU A 507 -2.81 12.44 31.85
C LEU A 507 -3.86 11.34 32.01
N LEU A 508 -4.90 11.59 32.78
CA LEU A 508 -6.07 10.72 32.85
C LEU A 508 -7.00 11.08 31.69
N HIS A 509 -7.35 10.11 30.85
CA HIS A 509 -8.31 10.26 29.76
C HIS A 509 -9.21 9.02 29.66
N LYS A 510 -10.33 9.16 28.93
CA LYS A 510 -11.40 8.15 28.87
C LYS A 510 -10.97 6.70 28.60
N LEU A 511 -9.93 6.48 27.80
CA LEU A 511 -9.47 5.11 27.48
C LEU A 511 -8.51 4.54 28.53
N ASN A 512 -7.49 5.28 28.97
CA ASN A 512 -6.52 4.74 29.93
C ASN A 512 -7.15 4.55 31.32
N VAL A 513 -8.03 5.45 31.76
CA VAL A 513 -8.76 5.31 33.03
C VAL A 513 -9.72 4.13 33.00
N LEU A 514 -10.51 3.95 31.92
CA LEU A 514 -11.39 2.79 31.81
C LEU A 514 -10.58 1.48 31.81
N PHE A 515 -9.46 1.42 31.09
CA PHE A 515 -8.54 0.28 31.12
C PHE A 515 -8.02 0.00 32.54
N ALA A 516 -7.59 1.04 33.27
CA ALA A 516 -7.10 0.89 34.64
C ALA A 516 -8.19 0.46 35.63
N ILE A 517 -9.45 0.92 35.49
CA ILE A 517 -10.58 0.43 36.29
C ILE A 517 -10.81 -1.06 36.00
N VAL A 518 -10.91 -1.44 34.73
CA VAL A 518 -11.14 -2.84 34.29
C VAL A 518 -10.02 -3.76 34.79
N ALA A 519 -8.75 -3.36 34.66
CA ALA A 519 -7.61 -4.20 35.00
C ALA A 519 -7.27 -4.23 36.51
N SER A 520 -7.58 -3.16 37.27
CA SER A 520 -7.38 -3.13 38.73
C SER A 520 -8.58 -3.64 39.53
N GLY A 521 -9.78 -3.64 38.94
CA GLY A 521 -11.03 -3.91 39.63
C GLY A 521 -11.48 -2.81 40.61
N VAL A 522 -10.86 -1.62 40.59
CA VAL A 522 -11.16 -0.53 41.53
C VAL A 522 -12.36 0.30 41.05
N HIS A 523 -13.54 0.02 41.61
CA HIS A 523 -14.81 0.66 41.22
C HIS A 523 -15.68 1.13 42.40
N LEU A 524 -15.41 0.70 43.64
CA LEU A 524 -16.19 1.07 44.82
C LEU A 524 -15.87 2.50 45.30
N PRO A 525 -16.86 3.35 45.65
CA PRO A 525 -16.65 4.76 45.98
C PRO A 525 -15.55 5.03 47.02
N ASP A 526 -15.52 4.29 48.13
CA ASP A 526 -14.51 4.46 49.19
C ASP A 526 -13.09 4.16 48.68
N ALA A 527 -12.96 3.16 47.80
CA ALA A 527 -11.68 2.83 47.16
C ALA A 527 -11.23 3.91 46.16
N LEU A 528 -12.17 4.61 45.48
CA LEU A 528 -11.84 5.74 44.61
C LEU A 528 -11.29 6.94 45.41
N ILE A 529 -11.85 7.18 46.60
CA ILE A 529 -11.40 8.26 47.49
C ILE A 529 -9.99 7.96 48.00
N GLN A 530 -9.73 6.74 48.48
CA GLN A 530 -8.40 6.29 48.90
C GLN A 530 -7.38 6.31 47.75
N LEU A 531 -7.80 5.92 46.54
CA LEU A 531 -6.97 5.97 45.34
C LEU A 531 -6.56 7.42 45.01
N CYS A 532 -7.52 8.35 44.95
CA CYS A 532 -7.24 9.73 44.58
C CYS A 532 -6.60 10.55 45.72
N SER A 533 -6.62 10.09 46.97
CA SER A 533 -5.77 10.69 48.02
C SER A 533 -4.27 10.49 47.79
N LEU A 534 -3.89 9.56 46.89
CA LEU A 534 -2.49 9.41 46.45
C LEU A 534 -2.02 10.54 45.50
N CYS A 535 -2.87 11.51 45.15
CA CYS A 535 -2.53 12.67 44.31
C CYS A 535 -2.47 13.96 45.16
N PRO A 536 -1.29 14.38 45.66
CA PRO A 536 -1.21 15.39 46.73
C PRO A 536 -1.73 16.79 46.35
N THR A 537 -1.71 17.16 45.06
CA THR A 537 -2.23 18.47 44.61
C THR A 537 -3.42 18.38 43.66
N LYS A 538 -3.67 17.21 43.06
CA LYS A 538 -4.71 17.01 42.04
C LYS A 538 -5.76 15.95 42.40
N ALA A 539 -5.91 15.61 43.69
CA ALA A 539 -6.95 14.70 44.18
C ALA A 539 -8.34 14.99 43.59
N ASN A 540 -8.82 16.24 43.62
CA ASN A 540 -10.13 16.63 43.07
C ASN A 540 -10.25 16.34 41.56
N ALA A 541 -9.17 16.56 40.79
CA ALA A 541 -9.14 16.25 39.37
C ALA A 541 -9.19 14.73 39.15
N CYS A 542 -8.39 13.95 39.88
CA CYS A 542 -8.45 12.49 39.90
C CYS A 542 -9.87 11.99 40.16
N THR A 543 -10.49 12.44 41.26
CA THR A 543 -11.86 12.00 41.64
C THR A 543 -12.86 12.32 40.54
N SER A 544 -12.81 13.52 39.94
CA SER A 544 -13.74 13.88 38.85
C SER A 544 -13.63 12.95 37.63
N VAL A 545 -12.41 12.56 37.23
CA VAL A 545 -12.21 11.65 36.08
C VAL A 545 -12.63 10.22 36.43
N VAL A 546 -12.19 9.71 37.58
CA VAL A 546 -12.42 8.31 37.97
C VAL A 546 -13.90 8.05 38.27
N THR A 547 -14.61 8.97 38.93
CA THR A 547 -16.06 8.84 39.18
C THR A 547 -16.87 8.83 37.87
N ALA A 548 -16.51 9.68 36.90
CA ALA A 548 -17.13 9.64 35.57
C ALA A 548 -16.84 8.30 34.86
N ALA A 549 -15.60 7.81 34.95
CA ALA A 549 -15.19 6.56 34.32
C ALA A 549 -15.82 5.31 34.95
N VAL A 550 -16.13 5.31 36.25
CA VAL A 550 -16.92 4.22 36.88
C VAL A 550 -18.32 4.13 36.27
N SER A 551 -18.94 5.25 35.89
CA SER A 551 -20.24 5.22 35.21
C SER A 551 -20.15 4.50 33.86
N ALA A 552 -19.11 4.78 33.07
CA ALA A 552 -18.85 4.05 31.82
C ALA A 552 -18.50 2.56 32.07
N TRP A 553 -17.73 2.27 33.12
CA TRP A 553 -17.37 0.90 33.52
C TRP A 553 -18.59 0.05 33.87
N THR A 554 -19.58 0.58 34.60
CA THR A 554 -20.80 -0.22 34.93
C THR A 554 -21.57 -0.68 33.70
N ILE A 555 -21.58 0.13 32.62
CA ILE A 555 -22.19 -0.24 31.34
C ILE A 555 -21.28 -1.22 30.58
N PHE A 556 -19.96 -1.01 30.62
CA PHE A 556 -18.98 -1.90 30.00
C PHE A 556 -19.01 -3.31 30.59
N ASP A 557 -19.07 -3.44 31.92
CA ASP A 557 -19.14 -4.73 32.63
C ASP A 557 -20.36 -5.57 32.20
N GLN A 558 -21.50 -4.92 31.96
CA GLN A 558 -22.75 -5.56 31.54
C GLN A 558 -22.83 -5.82 30.03
N ALA A 559 -22.23 -4.96 29.20
CA ALA A 559 -22.41 -4.97 27.74
C ALA A 559 -21.23 -5.54 26.95
N ALA A 560 -20.03 -5.66 27.54
CA ALA A 560 -18.85 -6.17 26.84
C ALA A 560 -18.95 -7.70 26.61
N PRO A 561 -19.02 -8.18 25.35
CA PRO A 561 -19.20 -9.61 25.06
C PRO A 561 -18.02 -10.48 25.49
N GLU A 562 -16.85 -9.87 25.71
CA GLU A 562 -15.58 -10.56 25.96
C GLU A 562 -15.11 -10.44 27.43
N MET A 563 -15.99 -10.04 28.37
CA MET A 563 -15.63 -9.82 29.78
C MET A 563 -14.98 -11.03 30.46
N ASN A 564 -15.40 -12.26 30.11
CA ASN A 564 -14.76 -13.48 30.59
C ASN A 564 -13.32 -13.66 30.07
N ALA A 565 -13.07 -13.28 28.81
CA ALA A 565 -11.74 -13.30 28.21
C ALA A 565 -10.84 -12.25 28.89
N LEU A 566 -11.30 -11.00 29.00
CA LEU A 566 -10.62 -9.92 29.71
C LEU A 566 -10.20 -10.35 31.13
N ASN A 567 -11.14 -10.90 31.92
CA ASN A 567 -10.85 -11.36 33.29
C ASN A 567 -9.76 -12.47 33.36
N SER A 568 -9.63 -13.31 32.33
CA SER A 568 -8.54 -14.30 32.25
C SER A 568 -7.21 -13.68 31.80
N GLN A 569 -7.27 -12.74 30.85
CA GLN A 569 -6.12 -12.03 30.30
C GLN A 569 -5.48 -11.09 31.33
N ILE A 570 -6.29 -10.40 32.15
CA ILE A 570 -5.82 -9.57 33.28
C ILE A 570 -4.97 -10.40 34.23
N LYS A 571 -5.42 -11.61 34.61
CA LYS A 571 -4.67 -12.51 35.49
C LYS A 571 -3.34 -12.95 34.88
N ALA A 572 -3.33 -13.25 33.57
CA ALA A 572 -2.11 -13.61 32.85
C ALA A 572 -1.12 -12.42 32.77
N ALA A 573 -1.59 -11.25 32.33
CA ALA A 573 -0.79 -10.04 32.23
C ALA A 573 -0.24 -9.60 33.60
N MET A 574 -1.06 -9.63 34.65
CA MET A 574 -0.64 -9.26 36.00
C MET A 574 0.45 -10.19 36.55
N LYS A 575 0.37 -11.51 36.26
CA LYS A 575 1.43 -12.47 36.62
C LYS A 575 2.75 -12.18 35.89
N ASP A 576 2.69 -11.91 34.59
CA ASP A 576 3.89 -11.63 33.80
C ASP A 576 4.53 -10.29 34.18
N LEU A 577 3.72 -9.27 34.50
CA LEU A 577 4.18 -7.96 34.97
C LEU A 577 4.79 -8.00 36.38
N ASP A 578 4.19 -8.78 37.29
CA ASP A 578 4.72 -9.01 38.63
C ASP A 578 6.10 -9.70 38.57
N ALA A 579 6.24 -10.73 37.72
CA ALA A 579 7.50 -11.40 37.48
C ALA A 579 8.59 -10.52 36.82
N GLN A 580 8.20 -9.46 36.10
CA GLN A 580 9.13 -8.46 35.55
C GLN A 580 9.49 -7.34 36.54
N ALA A 581 8.78 -7.19 37.65
CA ALA A 581 9.01 -6.20 38.70
C ALA A 581 9.23 -4.76 38.18
N ILE A 582 8.50 -4.37 37.12
CA ILE A 582 8.65 -3.05 36.47
C ILE A 582 8.32 -1.96 37.48
N SER A 583 9.22 -0.99 37.62
CA SER A 583 9.18 0.00 38.70
C SER A 583 9.51 1.41 38.23
N ILE A 584 9.22 2.37 39.12
CA ILE A 584 9.75 3.73 39.08
C ILE A 584 10.63 3.94 40.32
N ILE A 585 11.60 4.85 40.21
CA ILE A 585 12.54 5.17 41.28
C ILE A 585 12.55 6.67 41.59
N GLN A 586 12.97 7.03 42.80
CA GLN A 586 13.19 8.40 43.24
C GLN A 586 14.31 8.46 44.28
N PHE A 587 15.12 9.51 44.23
CA PHE A 587 16.12 9.78 45.28
C PHE A 587 15.49 10.72 46.31
N ALA A 588 15.66 10.43 47.59
CA ALA A 588 15.05 11.22 48.66
C ALA A 588 15.96 11.39 49.89
N VAL A 589 15.68 12.44 50.65
CA VAL A 589 16.24 12.70 51.98
C VAL A 589 15.11 12.66 52.99
N ASN A 590 15.29 11.91 54.07
CA ASN A 590 14.44 12.01 55.25
C ASN A 590 15.22 12.75 56.35
N ASN A 591 14.72 13.92 56.76
CA ASN A 591 15.36 14.75 57.78
C ASN A 591 14.60 14.61 59.11
N THR A 592 15.18 13.89 60.06
CA THR A 592 14.54 13.58 61.36
C THR A 592 15.04 14.51 62.49
N GLY A 593 15.31 15.78 62.15
CA GLY A 593 15.72 16.84 63.09
C GLY A 593 17.18 16.75 63.55
N ASN A 594 17.66 15.55 63.88
CA ASN A 594 19.03 15.28 64.32
C ASN A 594 19.83 14.39 63.32
N SER A 595 19.21 13.91 62.25
CA SER A 595 19.86 13.00 61.29
C SER A 595 19.24 13.10 59.89
N VAL A 596 20.11 13.03 58.87
CA VAL A 596 19.79 13.15 57.45
C VAL A 596 20.01 11.79 56.80
N PHE A 597 18.93 11.11 56.42
CA PHE A 597 18.99 9.78 55.80
C PHE A 597 18.72 9.88 54.30
N TYR A 598 19.71 9.49 53.50
CA TYR A 598 19.60 9.37 52.05
C TYR A 598 18.94 8.03 51.70
N ASN A 599 17.85 8.08 50.92
CA ASN A 599 17.03 6.92 50.58
C ASN A 599 16.92 6.77 49.06
N PHE A 600 17.14 5.55 48.58
CA PHE A 600 16.76 5.12 47.24
C PHE A 600 15.33 4.56 47.32
N LEU A 601 14.36 5.30 46.80
CA LEU A 601 12.96 4.90 46.80
C LEU A 601 12.65 4.14 45.50
N GLN A 602 12.03 2.96 45.62
CA GLN A 602 11.55 2.17 44.49
C GLN A 602 10.07 1.83 44.69
N GLN A 603 9.29 1.87 43.62
CA GLN A 603 7.89 1.44 43.62
C GLN A 603 7.62 0.60 42.37
N GLN A 604 7.27 -0.67 42.57
CA GLN A 604 6.76 -1.53 41.52
C GLN A 604 5.40 -1.01 41.03
N LEU A 605 5.19 -0.96 39.72
CA LEU A 605 4.01 -0.37 39.11
C LEU A 605 2.78 -1.27 39.27
N VAL A 606 2.92 -2.55 38.94
CA VAL A 606 1.85 -3.56 39.08
C VAL A 606 2.42 -4.75 39.84
N SER A 607 1.74 -5.13 40.93
CA SER A 607 2.06 -6.34 41.71
C SER A 607 0.81 -7.12 42.08
N ILE A 608 0.96 -8.37 42.53
CA ILE A 608 -0.19 -9.18 42.97
C ILE A 608 -0.90 -8.50 44.17
N PRO A 609 -2.24 -8.32 44.14
CA PRO A 609 -2.99 -7.67 45.22
C PRO A 609 -2.80 -8.32 46.60
N PRO A 610 -2.92 -7.55 47.71
CA PRO A 610 -3.43 -6.17 47.78
C PRO A 610 -2.36 -5.10 47.53
N ALA A 611 -2.54 -4.32 46.47
CA ALA A 611 -1.65 -3.20 46.11
C ALA A 611 -2.47 -1.99 45.63
N GLN A 612 -2.57 -0.95 46.47
CA GLN A 612 -3.35 0.26 46.18
C GLN A 612 -2.81 1.03 44.95
N TRP A 613 -1.54 0.86 44.62
CA TRP A 613 -0.88 1.52 43.48
C TRP A 613 -1.27 0.94 42.11
N ASN A 614 -1.82 -0.29 42.05
CA ASN A 614 -2.04 -1.01 40.80
C ASN A 614 -2.86 -0.24 39.76
N PHE A 615 -3.83 0.57 40.18
CA PHE A 615 -4.59 1.43 39.26
C PHE A 615 -3.66 2.37 38.47
N PHE A 616 -2.79 3.10 39.16
CA PHE A 616 -1.82 3.98 38.49
C PHE A 616 -0.81 3.17 37.69
N GLY A 617 -0.40 2.01 38.20
CA GLY A 617 0.41 1.03 37.46
C GLY A 617 -0.17 0.66 36.09
N TRP A 618 -1.46 0.32 36.02
CA TRP A 618 -2.13 -0.03 34.77
C TRP A 618 -2.22 1.14 33.78
N LEU A 619 -2.22 2.40 34.24
CA LEU A 619 -2.07 3.56 33.34
C LEU A 619 -0.68 3.59 32.69
N TYR A 620 0.40 3.36 33.45
CA TYR A 620 1.75 3.24 32.88
C TYR A 620 1.88 2.03 31.94
N MET A 621 1.16 0.92 32.19
CA MET A 621 1.13 -0.23 31.28
C MET A 621 0.38 0.08 29.98
N TYR A 622 -0.71 0.84 30.05
CA TYR A 622 -1.43 1.34 28.88
C TYR A 622 -0.54 2.25 28.03
N ASP A 623 0.13 3.22 28.66
CA ASP A 623 1.12 4.11 28.04
C ASP A 623 2.25 3.33 27.33
N TRP A 624 2.73 2.24 27.94
CA TRP A 624 3.77 1.39 27.35
C TRP A 624 3.30 0.63 26.10
N VAL A 625 2.08 0.06 26.11
CA VAL A 625 1.52 -0.62 24.91
C VAL A 625 1.24 0.37 23.78
N GLN A 626 0.83 1.60 24.10
CA GLN A 626 0.70 2.67 23.10
C GLN A 626 2.05 3.18 22.56
N GLY A 627 3.17 2.85 23.22
CA GLY A 627 4.49 3.37 22.88
C GLY A 627 4.67 4.85 23.21
N THR A 628 3.91 5.39 24.17
CA THR A 628 4.19 6.73 24.74
C THR A 628 5.31 6.65 25.77
N ARG A 629 5.48 5.49 26.41
CA ARG A 629 6.61 5.14 27.29
C ARG A 629 7.33 3.88 26.79
N GLU A 630 8.51 3.63 27.33
CA GLU A 630 9.22 2.34 27.17
C GLU A 630 9.77 1.85 28.51
N VAL A 631 10.08 0.55 28.57
CA VAL A 631 10.74 -0.07 29.71
C VAL A 631 12.16 -0.42 29.33
N VAL A 632 13.11 -0.01 30.16
CA VAL A 632 14.54 -0.30 30.01
C VAL A 632 15.01 -1.09 31.23
N SER A 633 15.70 -2.19 30.99
CA SER A 633 16.44 -2.94 32.00
C SER A 633 17.80 -2.29 32.19
N PHE A 634 18.14 -1.94 33.42
CA PHE A 634 19.44 -1.50 33.85
C PHE A 634 20.05 -2.64 34.67
N GLU A 635 21.09 -3.27 34.13
CA GLU A 635 21.70 -4.50 34.66
C GLU A 635 23.08 -4.14 35.21
N GLY A 636 23.12 -3.76 36.49
CA GLY A 636 24.35 -3.40 37.20
C GLY A 636 25.00 -4.57 37.91
N ASP A 637 26.06 -4.27 38.67
CA ASP A 637 26.87 -5.24 39.40
C ASP A 637 26.22 -5.71 40.72
N VAL A 638 25.33 -4.90 41.32
CA VAL A 638 24.63 -5.23 42.57
C VAL A 638 23.19 -5.67 42.32
N THR A 639 22.42 -4.92 41.51
CA THR A 639 21.02 -5.26 41.18
C THR A 639 20.69 -5.04 39.71
N THR A 640 19.52 -5.57 39.31
CA THR A 640 18.89 -5.29 38.01
C THR A 640 17.58 -4.54 38.26
N LEU A 641 17.40 -3.39 37.63
CA LEU A 641 16.18 -2.59 37.71
C LEU A 641 15.49 -2.50 36.35
N MET A 642 14.21 -2.87 36.33
CA MET A 642 13.32 -2.71 35.18
C MET A 642 12.56 -1.39 35.36
N LEU A 643 12.95 -0.34 34.66
CA LEU A 643 12.43 1.02 34.87
C LEU A 643 11.57 1.50 33.70
N MET A 644 10.43 2.11 34.04
CA MET A 644 9.54 2.79 33.08
C MET A 644 10.04 4.21 32.79
N SER A 645 10.03 4.61 31.51
CA SER A 645 10.42 5.96 31.09
C SER A 645 9.39 7.03 31.45
N ASP A 646 9.81 8.29 31.39
CA ASP A 646 8.87 9.43 31.28
C ASP A 646 8.15 9.39 29.89
N PRO A 647 7.01 10.07 29.67
CA PRO A 647 6.27 9.95 28.42
C PRO A 647 6.95 10.78 27.33
N TYR A 648 7.20 10.17 26.18
CA TYR A 648 7.77 10.85 25.03
C TYR A 648 6.70 11.60 24.23
N THR A 649 7.08 12.77 23.73
CA THR A 649 6.31 13.48 22.71
C THR A 649 6.39 12.70 21.38
N PRO A 650 5.27 12.31 20.75
CA PRO A 650 5.29 11.59 19.48
C PRO A 650 5.84 12.47 18.35
N ASN A 651 6.48 11.84 17.36
CA ASN A 651 6.81 12.50 16.10
C ASN A 651 5.52 12.75 15.31
N ILE A 652 5.40 13.92 14.68
CA ILE A 652 4.21 14.29 13.90
C ILE A 652 4.52 14.19 12.41
N ASN A 653 3.86 13.23 11.75
CA ASN A 653 3.91 13.00 10.32
C ASN A 653 2.64 13.51 9.62
N GLN A 654 2.66 13.51 8.29
CA GLN A 654 1.53 13.89 7.44
C GLN A 654 1.42 12.88 6.28
N ALA A 655 0.20 12.62 5.82
CA ALA A 655 -0.02 11.84 4.61
C ALA A 655 0.45 12.61 3.39
N GLN A 656 1.22 11.98 2.51
CA GLN A 656 1.79 12.65 1.33
C GLN A 656 0.84 12.51 0.13
N ALA A 657 0.24 13.62 -0.30
CA ALA A 657 -0.72 13.64 -1.41
C ALA A 657 -0.12 13.19 -2.76
N LEU A 658 1.19 13.40 -2.95
CA LEU A 658 1.92 12.95 -4.15
C LEU A 658 2.10 11.42 -4.23
N GLU A 659 1.79 10.67 -3.16
CA GLU A 659 1.78 9.20 -3.18
C GLU A 659 0.48 8.61 -3.77
N VAL A 660 -0.53 9.45 -4.04
CA VAL A 660 -1.80 9.03 -4.67
C VAL A 660 -1.87 9.61 -6.09
N PRO A 661 -1.39 8.87 -7.12
CA PRO A 661 -1.43 9.33 -8.50
C PRO A 661 -2.87 9.42 -9.03
N GLN A 662 -3.07 10.27 -10.05
CA GLN A 662 -4.39 10.59 -10.62
C GLN A 662 -4.41 10.60 -12.16
N SER A 663 -3.26 10.36 -12.81
CA SER A 663 -3.08 10.66 -14.23
C SER A 663 -3.72 9.61 -15.13
N ALA A 664 -3.62 8.33 -14.79
CA ALA A 664 -4.14 7.24 -15.62
C ALA A 664 -5.69 7.28 -15.67
N CYS A 665 -6.33 7.45 -14.52
CA CYS A 665 -7.79 7.50 -14.41
C CYS A 665 -8.36 8.77 -15.05
N GLN A 666 -7.64 9.89 -15.02
CA GLN A 666 -8.05 11.09 -15.75
C GLN A 666 -8.16 10.82 -17.27
N TYR A 667 -7.21 10.12 -17.89
CA TYR A 667 -7.30 9.72 -19.30
C TYR A 667 -8.45 8.73 -19.55
N LEU A 668 -8.62 7.71 -18.70
CA LEU A 668 -9.69 6.72 -18.82
C LEU A 668 -11.09 7.33 -18.66
N TRP A 669 -11.23 8.34 -17.79
CA TRP A 669 -12.45 9.12 -17.62
C TRP A 669 -12.75 9.95 -18.85
N VAL A 670 -11.77 10.68 -19.39
CA VAL A 670 -11.94 11.47 -20.63
C VAL A 670 -12.35 10.58 -21.80
N VAL A 671 -11.70 9.43 -21.98
CA VAL A 671 -12.10 8.44 -23.01
C VAL A 671 -13.54 8.00 -22.80
N SER A 672 -13.92 7.64 -21.57
CA SER A 672 -15.29 7.21 -21.25
C SER A 672 -16.32 8.32 -21.53
N ALA A 673 -16.02 9.56 -21.18
CA ALA A 673 -16.85 10.74 -21.44
C ALA A 673 -16.99 11.05 -22.94
N MET A 674 -15.91 10.88 -23.73
CA MET A 674 -15.95 11.00 -25.18
C MET A 674 -16.91 9.98 -25.80
N VAL A 675 -16.89 8.71 -25.37
CA VAL A 675 -17.83 7.68 -25.86
C VAL A 675 -19.28 8.11 -25.64
N SER A 676 -19.65 8.54 -24.43
CA SER A 676 -21.02 9.02 -24.16
C SER A 676 -21.37 10.26 -24.98
N THR A 677 -20.43 11.20 -25.15
CA THR A 677 -20.64 12.42 -25.93
C THR A 677 -20.93 12.10 -27.40
N PHE A 678 -20.16 11.20 -28.02
CA PHE A 678 -20.43 10.76 -29.38
C PHE A 678 -21.77 10.04 -29.50
N LEU A 679 -22.12 9.14 -28.57
CA LEU A 679 -23.43 8.47 -28.58
C LEU A 679 -24.59 9.49 -28.47
N VAL A 680 -24.45 10.57 -27.69
CA VAL A 680 -25.43 11.66 -27.63
C VAL A 680 -25.54 12.39 -28.98
N VAL A 681 -24.42 12.70 -29.65
CA VAL A 681 -24.45 13.34 -30.97
C VAL A 681 -25.20 12.48 -31.99
N VAL A 682 -24.91 11.18 -32.05
CA VAL A 682 -25.64 10.26 -32.96
C VAL A 682 -27.12 10.16 -32.56
N TRP A 683 -27.43 10.12 -31.27
CA TRP A 683 -28.80 10.10 -30.78
C TRP A 683 -29.60 11.35 -31.18
N VAL A 684 -29.03 12.55 -31.03
CA VAL A 684 -29.65 13.81 -31.47
C VAL A 684 -29.93 13.79 -32.97
N LEU A 685 -28.98 13.31 -33.78
CA LEU A 685 -29.17 13.18 -35.23
C LEU A 685 -30.28 12.17 -35.56
N VAL A 686 -30.27 10.97 -34.97
CA VAL A 686 -31.31 9.95 -35.16
C VAL A 686 -32.69 10.49 -34.77
N LEU A 687 -32.78 11.22 -33.65
CA LEU A 687 -34.02 11.86 -33.20
C LEU A 687 -34.49 12.95 -34.18
N ALA A 688 -33.59 13.81 -34.66
CA ALA A 688 -33.92 14.85 -35.63
C ALA A 688 -34.47 14.26 -36.94
N TYR A 689 -33.82 13.24 -37.50
CA TYR A 689 -34.34 12.53 -38.69
C TYR A 689 -35.68 11.84 -38.40
N SER A 690 -35.85 11.24 -37.22
CA SER A 690 -37.11 10.62 -36.80
C SER A 690 -38.27 11.63 -36.72
N LEU A 691 -38.00 12.84 -36.21
CA LEU A 691 -38.98 13.93 -36.13
C LEU A 691 -39.31 14.50 -37.51
N LEU A 692 -38.30 14.76 -38.34
CA LEU A 692 -38.48 15.25 -39.72
C LEU A 692 -39.32 14.29 -40.57
N LEU A 693 -39.18 12.98 -40.33
CA LEU A 693 -39.93 11.91 -41.01
C LEU A 693 -41.22 11.52 -40.28
N ARG A 694 -41.68 12.31 -39.30
CA ARG A 694 -42.92 12.10 -38.52
C ARG A 694 -43.03 10.69 -37.91
N GLY A 695 -41.91 10.10 -37.50
CA GLY A 695 -41.83 8.76 -36.91
C GLY A 695 -41.86 7.59 -37.90
N ARG A 696 -41.84 7.83 -39.22
CA ARG A 696 -41.80 6.80 -40.28
C ARG A 696 -40.42 6.12 -40.37
N ILE A 697 -40.07 5.30 -39.37
CA ILE A 697 -38.77 4.64 -39.22
C ILE A 697 -38.92 3.15 -38.85
N VAL A 698 -37.90 2.33 -39.14
CA VAL A 698 -37.90 0.91 -38.77
C VAL A 698 -37.43 0.76 -37.32
N GLY A 699 -38.35 0.87 -36.37
CA GLY A 699 -38.06 0.87 -34.92
C GLY A 699 -37.19 -0.29 -34.41
N ARG A 700 -37.23 -1.47 -35.05
CA ARG A 700 -36.35 -2.60 -34.74
C ARG A 700 -34.86 -2.29 -34.85
N ASN A 701 -34.48 -1.44 -35.80
CA ASN A 701 -33.10 -1.08 -36.03
C ASN A 701 -32.55 -0.25 -34.87
N LEU A 702 -33.39 0.55 -34.20
CA LEU A 702 -33.00 1.36 -33.04
C LEU A 702 -32.52 0.50 -31.85
N PHE A 703 -33.04 -0.71 -31.66
CA PHE A 703 -32.55 -1.64 -30.63
C PHE A 703 -31.12 -2.15 -30.87
N GLN A 704 -30.55 -1.92 -32.06
CA GLN A 704 -29.14 -2.19 -32.37
C GLN A 704 -28.26 -0.94 -32.27
N PHE A 705 -28.78 0.18 -31.76
CA PHE A 705 -28.08 1.47 -31.66
C PHE A 705 -26.67 1.34 -31.10
N ASN A 706 -26.51 0.85 -29.87
CA ASN A 706 -25.19 0.75 -29.24
C ASN A 706 -24.21 -0.09 -30.08
N ARG A 707 -24.67 -1.23 -30.61
CA ARG A 707 -23.84 -2.16 -31.40
C ARG A 707 -23.39 -1.56 -32.74
N ILE A 708 -24.26 -0.81 -33.42
CA ILE A 708 -23.95 -0.20 -34.72
C ILE A 708 -23.26 1.15 -34.52
N ALA A 709 -23.89 2.10 -33.83
CA ALA A 709 -23.38 3.46 -33.66
C ALA A 709 -22.03 3.47 -32.94
N GLY A 710 -21.82 2.63 -31.92
CA GLY A 710 -20.53 2.50 -31.25
C GLY A 710 -19.41 2.07 -32.21
N SER A 711 -19.64 1.01 -33.01
CA SER A 711 -18.62 0.52 -33.96
C SER A 711 -18.31 1.51 -35.08
N VAL A 712 -19.27 2.34 -35.47
CA VAL A 712 -19.20 3.27 -36.61
C VAL A 712 -18.67 4.66 -36.24
N TRP A 713 -19.17 5.24 -35.14
CA TRP A 713 -18.92 6.64 -34.78
C TRP A 713 -17.87 6.83 -33.68
N VAL A 714 -17.66 5.82 -32.84
CA VAL A 714 -16.74 5.90 -31.68
C VAL A 714 -15.45 5.14 -31.97
N GLY A 715 -15.56 3.94 -32.54
CA GLY A 715 -14.42 3.09 -32.88
C GLY A 715 -14.04 2.10 -31.79
N ARG A 716 -13.54 0.94 -32.23
CA ARG A 716 -13.30 -0.26 -31.39
C ARG A 716 -12.40 -0.01 -30.16
N PRO A 717 -11.26 0.72 -30.24
CA PRO A 717 -10.36 0.88 -29.10
C PRO A 717 -11.00 1.63 -27.92
N LEU A 718 -11.75 2.71 -28.18
CA LEU A 718 -12.41 3.49 -27.13
C LEU A 718 -13.54 2.70 -26.45
N LEU A 719 -14.24 1.85 -27.21
CA LEU A 719 -15.23 0.92 -26.66
C LEU A 719 -14.60 -0.19 -25.79
N LEU A 720 -13.43 -0.73 -26.21
CA LEU A 720 -12.68 -1.67 -25.37
C LEU A 720 -12.26 -1.00 -24.06
N VAL A 721 -11.70 0.21 -24.12
CA VAL A 721 -11.33 0.98 -22.91
C VAL A 721 -12.54 1.20 -22.00
N ARG A 722 -13.69 1.66 -22.52
CA ARG A 722 -14.91 1.83 -21.72
C ARG A 722 -15.43 0.52 -21.12
N GLY A 723 -15.38 -0.59 -21.86
CA GLY A 723 -15.76 -1.90 -21.32
C GLY A 723 -14.79 -2.40 -20.25
N MET A 724 -13.49 -2.11 -20.38
CA MET A 724 -12.49 -2.43 -19.35
C MET A 724 -12.74 -1.64 -18.07
N THR A 725 -13.07 -0.34 -18.14
CA THR A 725 -13.36 0.48 -16.95
C THR A 725 -14.53 -0.08 -16.14
N ALA A 726 -15.50 -0.72 -16.80
CA ALA A 726 -16.61 -1.40 -16.13
C ALA A 726 -16.19 -2.73 -15.47
N ILE A 727 -15.33 -3.55 -16.12
CA ILE A 727 -14.78 -4.77 -15.50
C ILE A 727 -13.95 -4.43 -14.27
N ILE A 728 -13.12 -3.38 -14.34
CA ILE A 728 -12.31 -2.88 -13.22
C ILE A 728 -13.23 -2.47 -12.07
N LEU A 729 -14.29 -1.70 -12.34
CA LEU A 729 -15.27 -1.30 -11.33
C LEU A 729 -15.94 -2.52 -10.66
N LEU A 730 -16.36 -3.54 -11.42
CA LEU A 730 -16.92 -4.80 -10.87
C LEU A 730 -15.89 -5.64 -10.07
N SER A 731 -14.60 -5.36 -10.26
CA SER A 731 -13.48 -6.04 -9.61
C SER A 731 -12.86 -5.23 -8.46
N THR A 732 -13.37 -4.03 -8.20
CA THR A 732 -12.96 -3.13 -7.12
C THR A 732 -14.04 -3.08 -6.03
N SER A 733 -13.62 -3.12 -4.77
CA SER A 733 -14.49 -3.17 -3.60
C SER A 733 -15.21 -1.83 -3.41
N PRO A 734 -16.55 -1.81 -3.35
CA PRO A 734 -17.29 -0.59 -3.06
C PRO A 734 -17.24 -0.31 -1.55
N ILE A 735 -16.29 0.55 -1.15
CA ILE A 735 -16.18 1.05 0.22
C ILE A 735 -16.27 2.57 0.26
N GLN A 736 -16.85 3.10 1.34
CA GLN A 736 -16.88 4.53 1.63
C GLN A 736 -16.18 4.83 2.95
N PHE A 737 -15.67 6.05 3.08
CA PHE A 737 -15.12 6.57 4.32
C PHE A 737 -16.22 7.32 5.08
N VAL A 738 -16.61 6.82 6.25
CA VAL A 738 -17.77 7.28 7.02
C VAL A 738 -17.37 7.67 8.45
N THR A 739 -18.16 8.52 9.08
CA THR A 739 -17.99 8.94 10.48
C THR A 739 -19.27 8.72 11.29
N ASN A 740 -19.23 7.78 12.24
CA ASN A 740 -20.36 7.44 13.11
C ASN A 740 -20.00 7.83 14.54
N ASN A 741 -20.80 8.68 15.21
CA ASN A 741 -20.54 9.15 16.59
C ASN A 741 -19.13 9.75 16.81
N GLY A 742 -18.51 10.32 15.77
CA GLY A 742 -17.13 10.84 15.82
C GLY A 742 -16.03 9.77 15.67
N TYR A 743 -16.40 8.51 15.39
CA TYR A 743 -15.49 7.45 14.97
C TYR A 743 -15.45 7.38 13.46
N ALA A 744 -14.28 7.61 12.86
CA ALA A 744 -14.07 7.39 11.44
C ALA A 744 -13.75 5.93 11.15
N ARG A 745 -14.29 5.38 10.05
CA ARG A 745 -13.91 4.06 9.51
C ARG A 745 -14.19 3.96 8.02
N PHE A 746 -13.68 2.91 7.37
CA PHE A 746 -14.24 2.47 6.11
C PHE A 746 -15.46 1.57 6.37
N GLU A 747 -16.45 1.68 5.49
CA GLU A 747 -17.66 0.85 5.49
C GLU A 747 -17.86 0.18 4.13
N PHE A 748 -18.23 -1.10 4.15
CA PHE A 748 -18.58 -1.84 2.96
C PHE A 748 -19.99 -1.49 2.50
N GLN A 749 -20.13 -0.84 1.35
CA GLN A 749 -21.42 -0.43 0.80
C GLN A 749 -21.63 -1.09 -0.57
N PRO A 750 -22.28 -2.26 -0.64
CA PRO A 750 -22.50 -2.93 -1.91
C PRO A 750 -23.33 -2.05 -2.86
N ARG A 751 -23.02 -2.15 -4.17
CA ARG A 751 -23.75 -1.43 -5.23
C ARG A 751 -25.22 -1.82 -5.21
N THR A 752 -26.09 -0.88 -5.54
CA THR A 752 -27.51 -1.20 -5.74
C THR A 752 -27.67 -2.10 -6.96
N PHE A 753 -28.74 -2.92 -6.97
CA PHE A 753 -29.02 -3.82 -8.09
C PHE A 753 -29.08 -3.10 -9.44
N ILE A 754 -29.56 -1.85 -9.47
CA ILE A 754 -29.62 -1.01 -10.68
C ILE A 754 -28.21 -0.62 -11.14
N GLU A 755 -27.33 -0.18 -10.24
CA GLU A 755 -25.94 0.15 -10.57
C GLU A 755 -25.19 -1.08 -11.09
N THR A 756 -25.35 -2.23 -10.44
CA THR A 756 -24.80 -3.51 -10.93
C THR A 756 -25.29 -3.85 -12.33
N MET A 757 -26.59 -3.66 -12.65
CA MET A 757 -27.13 -3.84 -14.00
C MET A 757 -26.51 -2.88 -15.03
N VAL A 758 -26.30 -1.62 -14.67
CA VAL A 758 -25.70 -0.58 -15.55
C VAL A 758 -24.24 -0.89 -15.83
N VAL A 759 -23.41 -1.08 -14.78
CA VAL A 759 -21.98 -1.40 -14.93
C VAL A 759 -21.79 -2.72 -15.68
N SER A 760 -22.60 -3.73 -15.40
CA SER A 760 -22.58 -5.00 -16.17
C SER A 760 -22.91 -4.79 -17.65
N GLY A 761 -23.82 -3.85 -17.97
CA GLY A 761 -24.17 -3.49 -19.34
C GLY A 761 -23.01 -2.83 -20.08
N GLU A 762 -22.30 -1.92 -19.40
CA GLU A 762 -21.14 -1.20 -19.93
C GLU A 762 -19.95 -2.15 -20.16
N ALA A 763 -19.77 -3.18 -19.34
CA ALA A 763 -18.76 -4.21 -19.61
C ALA A 763 -19.00 -4.97 -20.93
N MET A 764 -20.23 -5.01 -21.45
CA MET A 764 -20.56 -5.70 -22.71
C MET A 764 -20.03 -4.98 -23.97
N TRP A 765 -19.47 -3.77 -23.86
CA TRP A 765 -18.78 -3.12 -24.99
C TRP A 765 -17.63 -3.98 -25.54
N ILE A 766 -16.91 -4.72 -24.67
CA ILE A 766 -15.89 -5.69 -25.09
C ILE A 766 -16.52 -6.80 -25.93
N THR A 767 -17.63 -7.38 -25.46
CA THR A 767 -18.37 -8.41 -26.20
C THR A 767 -18.93 -7.88 -27.54
N TYR A 768 -19.32 -6.60 -27.64
CA TYR A 768 -19.70 -5.99 -28.92
C TYR A 768 -18.53 -5.92 -29.90
N VAL A 769 -17.34 -5.48 -29.45
CA VAL A 769 -16.13 -5.41 -30.29
C VAL A 769 -15.66 -6.79 -30.73
N ILE A 770 -15.67 -7.80 -29.84
CA ILE A 770 -15.30 -9.18 -30.21
C ILE A 770 -16.31 -9.74 -31.22
N ASN A 771 -17.62 -9.59 -30.99
CA ASN A 771 -18.64 -10.02 -31.94
C ASN A 771 -18.43 -9.40 -33.34
N ASP A 772 -18.10 -8.11 -33.41
CA ASP A 772 -17.80 -7.39 -34.65
C ASP A 772 -16.55 -7.96 -35.37
N VAL A 773 -15.47 -8.28 -34.64
CA VAL A 773 -14.31 -9.00 -35.23
C VAL A 773 -14.71 -10.39 -35.76
N LEU A 774 -15.55 -11.14 -35.03
CA LEU A 774 -16.00 -12.47 -35.43
C LEU A 774 -16.90 -12.48 -36.68
N LEU A 775 -17.57 -11.36 -37.02
CA LEU A 775 -18.32 -11.23 -38.28
C LEU A 775 -17.42 -11.46 -39.51
N VAL A 776 -16.15 -11.06 -39.45
CA VAL A 776 -15.18 -11.24 -40.54
C VAL A 776 -14.93 -12.73 -40.81
N LEU A 777 -14.94 -13.56 -39.76
CA LEU A 777 -14.68 -15.00 -39.85
C LEU A 777 -15.91 -15.81 -40.27
N ASN A 778 -17.13 -15.32 -40.02
CA ASN A 778 -18.39 -16.05 -40.21
C ASN A 778 -19.34 -15.42 -41.25
N ARG A 779 -18.81 -14.99 -42.40
CA ARG A 779 -19.54 -14.33 -43.50
C ARG A 779 -20.77 -15.07 -44.09
N HIS A 780 -21.00 -16.34 -43.71
CA HIS A 780 -22.03 -17.21 -44.29
C HIS A 780 -23.16 -17.61 -43.32
N SER A 781 -23.20 -17.08 -42.09
CA SER A 781 -24.28 -17.40 -41.12
C SER A 781 -24.95 -16.13 -40.61
N GLN A 782 -26.23 -16.22 -40.25
CA GLN A 782 -26.92 -15.12 -39.57
C GLN A 782 -26.33 -14.93 -38.15
N PRO A 783 -26.08 -13.69 -37.68
CA PRO A 783 -25.31 -13.42 -36.46
C PRO A 783 -26.14 -13.53 -35.17
N HIS A 784 -27.08 -14.49 -35.09
CA HIS A 784 -27.97 -14.68 -33.92
C HIS A 784 -27.22 -14.98 -32.62
N PHE A 785 -25.99 -15.48 -32.69
CA PHE A 785 -25.13 -15.70 -31.53
C PHE A 785 -24.76 -14.41 -30.78
N ALA A 786 -24.68 -13.27 -31.48
CA ALA A 786 -24.13 -12.03 -30.94
C ALA A 786 -25.04 -11.26 -29.95
N PRO A 787 -26.39 -11.23 -30.09
CA PRO A 787 -27.27 -10.77 -29.02
C PRO A 787 -27.35 -11.77 -27.85
N ILE A 788 -27.33 -13.08 -28.14
CA ILE A 788 -27.39 -14.15 -27.12
C ILE A 788 -26.16 -14.09 -26.20
N SER A 789 -24.95 -13.96 -26.77
CA SER A 789 -23.72 -13.86 -25.98
C SER A 789 -23.71 -12.65 -25.05
N THR A 790 -24.25 -11.51 -25.51
CA THR A 790 -24.31 -10.28 -24.72
C THR A 790 -25.36 -10.32 -23.62
N TRP A 791 -26.50 -10.98 -23.85
CA TRP A 791 -27.50 -11.17 -22.81
C TRP A 791 -27.01 -12.16 -21.75
N LEU A 792 -26.40 -13.27 -22.15
CA LEU A 792 -25.84 -14.28 -21.24
C LEU A 792 -24.69 -13.70 -20.40
N GLY A 793 -23.75 -12.98 -21.03
CA GLY A 793 -22.65 -12.32 -20.34
C GLY A 793 -23.14 -11.29 -19.33
N TRP A 794 -24.07 -10.42 -19.72
CA TRP A 794 -24.70 -9.44 -18.83
C TRP A 794 -25.41 -10.10 -17.64
N PHE A 795 -26.20 -11.14 -17.88
CA PHE A 795 -26.94 -11.85 -16.84
C PHE A 795 -26.01 -12.52 -15.82
N LEU A 796 -24.93 -13.16 -16.28
CA LEU A 796 -23.92 -13.75 -15.40
C LEU A 796 -23.17 -12.69 -14.58
N TYR A 797 -22.82 -11.56 -15.20
CA TYR A 797 -22.19 -10.44 -14.50
C TYR A 797 -23.06 -9.89 -13.37
N VAL A 798 -24.35 -9.65 -13.65
CA VAL A 798 -25.32 -9.18 -12.64
C VAL A 798 -25.45 -10.18 -11.48
N ILE A 799 -25.53 -11.48 -11.77
CA ILE A 799 -25.59 -12.51 -10.72
C ILE A 799 -24.30 -12.50 -9.87
N ILE A 800 -23.12 -12.49 -10.49
CA ILE A 800 -21.84 -12.58 -9.77
C ILE A 800 -21.64 -11.36 -8.86
N ASP A 801 -21.85 -10.15 -9.37
CA ASP A 801 -21.66 -8.92 -8.58
C ASP A 801 -22.72 -8.74 -7.49
N ALA A 802 -23.98 -9.11 -7.74
CA ALA A 802 -25.04 -9.03 -6.74
C ALA A 802 -24.97 -10.14 -5.66
N SER A 803 -24.52 -11.35 -6.01
CA SER A 803 -24.40 -12.46 -5.05
C SER A 803 -23.09 -12.46 -4.26
N SER A 804 -22.02 -11.95 -4.87
CA SER A 804 -20.68 -11.95 -4.30
C SER A 804 -19.91 -10.69 -4.74
N PRO A 805 -20.26 -9.50 -4.21
CA PRO A 805 -19.49 -8.28 -4.45
C PRO A 805 -18.09 -8.40 -3.83
N TYR A 806 -17.05 -7.88 -4.50
CA TYR A 806 -15.67 -7.96 -4.00
C TYR A 806 -15.50 -7.17 -2.71
N LYS A 807 -14.85 -7.75 -1.71
CA LYS A 807 -14.53 -7.10 -0.43
C LYS A 807 -13.03 -6.81 -0.36
N VAL A 808 -12.67 -5.66 0.21
CA VAL A 808 -11.27 -5.27 0.45
C VAL A 808 -10.55 -6.28 1.34
N GLU A 809 -9.38 -6.75 0.90
CA GLU A 809 -8.51 -7.62 1.70
C GLU A 809 -7.36 -6.77 2.27
N THR A 810 -7.19 -6.74 3.60
CA THR A 810 -6.00 -6.15 4.23
C THR A 810 -5.18 -7.24 4.90
N ASN A 811 -3.89 -7.27 4.62
CA ASN A 811 -2.95 -8.22 5.22
C ASN A 811 -1.70 -7.48 5.70
N ILE A 812 -1.40 -7.58 6.99
CA ILE A 812 -0.18 -7.06 7.61
C ILE A 812 0.85 -8.19 7.65
N ASP A 813 2.09 -7.87 7.27
CA ASP A 813 3.23 -8.78 7.24
C ASP A 813 4.51 -7.93 7.34
N ARG A 814 4.89 -7.55 8.57
CA ARG A 814 5.99 -6.61 8.82
C ARG A 814 7.34 -7.25 8.53
N LYS A 815 7.92 -6.91 7.39
CA LYS A 815 9.29 -7.27 6.98
C LYS A 815 10.18 -6.04 7.05
N CYS A 816 11.17 -6.10 7.94
CA CYS A 816 12.08 -5.00 8.21
C CYS A 816 13.54 -5.38 7.88
N VAL A 817 14.28 -4.40 7.36
CA VAL A 817 15.74 -4.43 7.23
C VAL A 817 16.28 -3.40 8.21
N ILE A 818 17.12 -3.84 9.13
CA ILE A 818 17.75 -2.98 10.14
C ILE A 818 19.16 -2.64 9.68
N ASN A 819 19.43 -1.36 9.46
CA ASN A 819 20.78 -0.86 9.27
C ASN A 819 21.32 -0.36 10.61
N VAL A 820 22.09 -1.20 11.31
CA VAL A 820 22.65 -0.87 12.63
C VAL A 820 23.67 0.26 12.54
N SER A 821 24.58 0.23 11.57
CA SER A 821 25.57 1.30 11.33
C SER A 821 24.91 2.64 10.97
N GLY A 822 23.93 2.61 10.06
CA GLY A 822 23.16 3.78 9.61
C GLY A 822 22.06 4.25 10.57
N ARG A 823 21.79 3.51 11.66
CA ARG A 823 20.78 3.82 12.69
C ARG A 823 19.37 4.00 12.10
N GLN A 824 19.06 3.21 11.08
CA GLN A 824 17.85 3.33 10.26
C GLN A 824 17.16 1.97 10.13
N VAL A 825 15.85 1.96 10.31
CA VAL A 825 14.98 0.83 10.04
C VAL A 825 14.19 1.11 8.76
N ALA A 826 14.15 0.13 7.85
CA ALA A 826 13.35 0.19 6.62
C ALA A 826 12.38 -1.00 6.60
N CYS A 827 11.06 -0.76 6.55
CA CYS A 827 10.07 -1.83 6.62
C CYS A 827 9.03 -1.74 5.48
N VAL A 828 8.60 -2.90 4.99
CA VAL A 828 7.38 -3.07 4.18
C VAL A 828 6.42 -3.89 5.02
N SER A 829 5.25 -3.34 5.32
CA SER A 829 4.47 -3.80 6.47
C SER A 829 3.07 -4.32 6.17
N GLY A 830 2.63 -4.27 4.91
CA GLY A 830 1.38 -4.90 4.52
C GLY A 830 0.92 -4.57 3.10
N THR A 831 -0.18 -5.21 2.72
CA THR A 831 -0.88 -5.03 1.45
C THR A 831 -2.37 -4.78 1.71
N VAL A 832 -2.94 -3.81 1.01
CA VAL A 832 -4.37 -3.50 0.98
C VAL A 832 -4.86 -3.70 -0.44
N LYS A 833 -5.58 -4.79 -0.71
CA LYS A 833 -6.15 -5.06 -2.04
C LYS A 833 -7.53 -4.41 -2.12
N ILE A 834 -7.61 -3.27 -2.78
CA ILE A 834 -8.88 -2.58 -3.04
C ILE A 834 -9.61 -3.21 -4.24
N GLY A 835 -8.87 -3.89 -5.13
CA GLY A 835 -9.44 -4.70 -6.21
C GLY A 835 -8.60 -5.94 -6.51
N ASP A 836 -9.19 -6.89 -7.23
CA ASP A 836 -8.56 -8.18 -7.56
C ASP A 836 -8.46 -8.42 -9.07
N LEU A 837 -7.24 -8.72 -9.52
CA LEU A 837 -6.94 -9.06 -10.91
C LEU A 837 -7.52 -10.42 -11.31
N HIS A 838 -7.63 -11.40 -10.40
CA HIS A 838 -8.19 -12.71 -10.73
C HIS A 838 -9.69 -12.60 -11.06
N ARG A 839 -10.44 -11.78 -10.32
CA ARG A 839 -11.84 -11.42 -10.61
C ARG A 839 -11.98 -10.68 -11.94
N ALA A 840 -11.11 -9.72 -12.24
CA ALA A 840 -11.11 -9.02 -13.53
C ALA A 840 -10.84 -9.98 -14.71
N MET A 841 -9.87 -10.88 -14.58
CA MET A 841 -9.59 -11.94 -15.56
C MET A 841 -10.76 -12.93 -15.69
N CYS A 842 -11.39 -13.32 -14.57
CA CYS A 842 -12.56 -14.20 -14.57
C CYS A 842 -13.72 -13.60 -15.38
N PHE A 843 -14.02 -12.32 -15.15
CA PHE A 843 -15.00 -11.58 -15.94
C PHE A 843 -14.66 -11.57 -17.44
N ALA A 844 -13.40 -11.29 -17.82
CA ALA A 844 -12.97 -11.34 -19.22
C ALA A 844 -13.14 -12.75 -19.84
N VAL A 845 -12.77 -13.81 -19.12
CA VAL A 845 -12.96 -15.20 -19.55
C VAL A 845 -14.44 -15.55 -19.72
N ILE A 846 -15.32 -15.07 -18.82
CA ILE A 846 -16.78 -15.26 -18.92
C ILE A 846 -17.33 -14.68 -20.22
N GLN A 847 -16.88 -13.50 -20.66
CA GLN A 847 -17.31 -12.94 -21.95
C GLN A 847 -16.93 -13.86 -23.11
N ILE A 848 -15.67 -14.31 -23.16
CA ILE A 848 -15.18 -15.21 -24.21
C ILE A 848 -15.98 -16.54 -24.20
N ALA A 849 -16.21 -17.12 -23.02
CA ALA A 849 -17.00 -18.33 -22.86
C ALA A 849 -18.46 -18.15 -23.34
N CYS A 850 -19.10 -17.02 -23.02
CA CYS A 850 -20.47 -16.70 -23.48
C CYS A 850 -20.55 -16.55 -24.99
N ILE A 851 -19.54 -15.94 -25.62
CA ILE A 851 -19.46 -15.81 -27.09
C ILE A 851 -19.30 -17.18 -27.74
N ILE A 852 -18.41 -18.03 -27.24
CA ILE A 852 -18.18 -19.39 -27.74
C ILE A 852 -19.43 -20.25 -27.57
N ALA A 853 -20.06 -20.24 -26.40
CA ALA A 853 -21.28 -21.00 -26.13
C ALA A 853 -22.44 -20.57 -27.03
N ALA A 854 -22.69 -19.26 -27.15
CA ALA A 854 -23.73 -18.74 -28.04
C ALA A 854 -23.47 -19.08 -29.52
N TYR A 855 -22.20 -19.07 -29.96
CA TYR A 855 -21.81 -19.46 -31.31
C TYR A 855 -22.10 -20.94 -31.58
N PHE A 856 -21.72 -21.84 -30.67
CA PHE A 856 -22.03 -23.26 -30.79
C PHE A 856 -23.53 -23.55 -30.74
N LEU A 857 -24.27 -22.90 -29.83
CA LEU A 857 -25.74 -23.03 -29.76
C LEU A 857 -26.41 -22.57 -31.06
N ALA A 858 -25.99 -21.45 -31.64
CA ALA A 858 -26.51 -20.98 -32.93
C ALA A 858 -26.22 -21.97 -34.07
N LYS A 859 -25.01 -22.53 -34.14
CA LYS A 859 -24.63 -23.55 -35.14
C LYS A 859 -25.41 -24.85 -34.97
N LEU A 860 -25.60 -25.30 -33.73
CA LEU A 860 -26.36 -26.50 -33.41
C LEU A 860 -27.84 -26.33 -33.76
N TRP A 861 -28.40 -25.14 -33.49
CA TRP A 861 -29.76 -24.77 -33.88
C TRP A 861 -29.96 -24.73 -35.40
N ASP A 862 -29.05 -24.10 -36.15
CA ASP A 862 -29.09 -24.07 -37.61
C ASP A 862 -28.99 -25.49 -38.22
N HIS A 863 -28.18 -26.36 -37.61
CA HIS A 863 -28.06 -27.78 -37.99
C HIS A 863 -29.37 -28.55 -37.76
N PHE A 864 -29.97 -28.45 -36.58
CA PHE A 864 -31.24 -29.12 -36.26
C PHE A 864 -32.42 -28.59 -37.10
N GLN A 865 -32.46 -27.28 -37.39
CA GLN A 865 -33.51 -26.70 -38.25
C GLN A 865 -33.31 -26.98 -39.75
N LYS A 866 -32.24 -27.70 -40.16
CA LYS A 866 -31.89 -27.99 -41.56
C LYS A 866 -31.91 -26.74 -42.45
N ARG A 867 -31.57 -25.57 -41.90
CA ARG A 867 -31.57 -24.33 -42.66
C ARG A 867 -30.53 -24.44 -43.78
N ARG A 868 -30.98 -24.28 -45.03
CA ARG A 868 -30.05 -24.14 -46.16
C ARG A 868 -29.10 -22.96 -45.86
N PRO A 869 -27.80 -23.04 -46.21
CA PRO A 869 -26.94 -21.88 -46.10
C PRO A 869 -27.60 -20.72 -46.84
N GLY A 870 -27.80 -19.59 -46.14
CA GLY A 870 -28.37 -18.41 -46.75
C GLY A 870 -27.53 -17.98 -47.95
N SER A 871 -28.16 -17.27 -48.90
CA SER A 871 -27.42 -16.50 -49.90
C SER A 871 -26.33 -15.68 -49.21
N SER A 872 -25.16 -15.58 -49.85
CA SER A 872 -24.04 -14.81 -49.29
C SER A 872 -24.50 -13.42 -48.88
N ILE A 873 -23.99 -12.92 -47.76
CA ILE A 873 -24.21 -11.53 -47.36
C ILE A 873 -23.44 -10.66 -48.36
N ASN A 874 -24.11 -10.30 -49.46
CA ASN A 874 -23.62 -9.39 -50.49
C ASN A 874 -23.62 -7.97 -49.89
N GLY A 875 -22.60 -7.65 -49.11
CA GLY A 875 -22.47 -6.36 -48.41
C GLY A 875 -22.29 -5.20 -49.38
N HIS A 876 -23.04 -4.11 -49.16
CA HIS A 876 -22.83 -2.85 -49.88
C HIS A 876 -21.60 -2.11 -49.35
N LEU A 877 -20.82 -1.47 -50.23
CA LEU A 877 -19.55 -0.82 -49.87
C LEU A 877 -19.71 0.31 -48.83
N LEU A 878 -20.82 1.06 -48.88
CA LEU A 878 -21.14 2.15 -47.95
C LEU A 878 -21.63 1.68 -46.56
N LEU A 879 -21.90 0.38 -46.38
CA LEU A 879 -22.42 -0.16 -45.12
C LEU A 879 -21.34 -0.94 -44.38
N SER A 880 -21.17 -0.66 -43.08
CA SER A 880 -20.20 -1.37 -42.24
C SER A 880 -20.56 -2.86 -42.09
N GLY A 881 -19.57 -3.69 -41.76
CA GLY A 881 -19.79 -5.11 -41.42
C GLY A 881 -20.86 -5.30 -40.34
N THR A 882 -20.89 -4.42 -39.32
CA THR A 882 -21.92 -4.40 -38.28
C THR A 882 -23.30 -4.04 -38.80
N ALA A 883 -23.42 -2.99 -39.61
CA ALA A 883 -24.69 -2.58 -40.22
C ALA A 883 -25.25 -3.67 -41.16
N THR A 884 -24.40 -4.26 -42.01
CA THR A 884 -24.81 -5.33 -42.92
C THR A 884 -25.21 -6.63 -42.20
N ALA A 885 -24.70 -6.87 -40.99
CA ALA A 885 -25.01 -8.05 -40.18
C ALA A 885 -26.26 -7.88 -39.29
N PHE A 886 -26.48 -6.71 -38.69
CA PHE A 886 -27.47 -6.51 -37.62
C PHE A 886 -28.70 -5.69 -37.98
N LEU A 887 -28.70 -4.93 -39.08
CA LEU A 887 -29.90 -4.21 -39.51
C LEU A 887 -30.95 -5.15 -40.09
N ASN A 888 -32.21 -4.88 -39.74
CA ASN A 888 -33.36 -5.34 -40.51
C ASN A 888 -33.48 -4.47 -41.77
N LYS A 889 -33.48 -5.11 -42.94
CA LYS A 889 -33.47 -4.46 -44.26
C LYS A 889 -34.71 -4.87 -45.02
N GLY A 890 -35.37 -3.91 -45.68
CA GLY A 890 -36.36 -4.25 -46.70
C GLY A 890 -35.67 -4.63 -48.01
N PHE A 891 -36.44 -5.18 -48.94
CA PHE A 891 -36.01 -5.45 -50.31
C PHE A 891 -36.90 -4.70 -51.29
N ALA A 892 -36.31 -3.92 -52.19
CA ALA A 892 -37.02 -3.31 -53.31
C ALA A 892 -37.33 -4.34 -54.41
N HIS A 893 -38.16 -3.97 -55.39
CA HIS A 893 -38.62 -4.86 -56.46
C HIS A 893 -37.47 -5.55 -57.25
N HIS A 894 -36.30 -4.94 -57.34
CA HIS A 894 -35.12 -5.47 -58.03
C HIS A 894 -34.09 -6.15 -57.10
N GLY A 895 -34.42 -6.39 -55.83
CA GLY A 895 -33.54 -7.09 -54.88
C GLY A 895 -32.47 -6.21 -54.21
N GLU A 896 -32.60 -4.90 -54.34
CA GLU A 896 -31.81 -3.87 -53.64
C GLU A 896 -32.22 -3.78 -52.17
N TRP A 897 -31.30 -3.37 -51.29
CA TRP A 897 -31.61 -3.19 -49.87
C TRP A 897 -32.21 -1.82 -49.61
N THR A 898 -33.31 -1.77 -48.85
CA THR A 898 -33.93 -0.52 -48.40
C THR A 898 -33.71 -0.31 -46.91
N ILE A 899 -33.24 0.89 -46.55
CA ILE A 899 -32.91 1.29 -45.17
C ILE A 899 -33.51 2.67 -44.90
N ASP A 900 -34.16 2.84 -43.74
CA ASP A 900 -34.69 4.14 -43.34
C ASP A 900 -33.59 5.15 -43.00
N ARG A 901 -33.87 6.43 -43.24
CA ARG A 901 -32.88 7.50 -43.12
C ARG A 901 -32.35 7.69 -41.68
N ALA A 902 -33.10 7.30 -40.65
CA ALA A 902 -32.62 7.33 -39.27
C ALA A 902 -31.64 6.18 -38.99
N SER A 903 -31.90 4.98 -39.52
CA SER A 903 -30.93 3.88 -39.55
C SER A 903 -29.68 4.20 -40.39
N CYS A 904 -29.80 5.00 -41.46
CA CYS A 904 -28.64 5.52 -42.21
C CYS A 904 -27.71 6.35 -41.31
N VAL A 905 -28.25 7.22 -40.45
CA VAL A 905 -27.45 8.00 -39.47
C VAL A 905 -26.69 7.07 -38.51
N MET A 906 -27.33 6.00 -38.02
CA MET A 906 -26.63 4.99 -37.21
C MET A 906 -25.46 4.34 -37.97
N CYS A 907 -25.60 4.17 -39.30
CA CYS A 907 -24.54 3.70 -40.20
C CYS A 907 -23.50 4.77 -40.56
N GLY A 908 -23.59 5.99 -40.03
CA GLY A 908 -22.69 7.10 -40.38
C GLY A 908 -22.94 7.65 -41.79
N LEU A 909 -24.16 7.47 -42.32
CA LEU A 909 -24.60 8.00 -43.61
C LEU A 909 -25.63 9.12 -43.36
N LEU A 910 -25.27 10.36 -43.67
CA LEU A 910 -26.20 11.49 -43.61
C LEU A 910 -26.91 11.63 -44.95
N THR A 911 -28.23 11.86 -44.95
CA THR A 911 -29.04 11.83 -46.17
C THR A 911 -29.75 13.16 -46.38
N TYR A 912 -29.49 13.82 -47.51
CA TYR A 912 -30.08 15.11 -47.84
C TYR A 912 -30.58 15.11 -49.28
N ARG A 913 -31.90 15.16 -49.46
CA ARG A 913 -32.58 14.90 -50.74
C ARG A 913 -32.04 13.59 -51.35
N ASP A 914 -31.37 13.69 -52.48
CA ASP A 914 -30.89 12.56 -53.29
C ASP A 914 -29.41 12.26 -53.02
N TYR A 915 -28.76 13.06 -52.17
CA TYR A 915 -27.37 12.85 -51.75
C TYR A 915 -27.27 12.05 -50.44
N VAL A 916 -26.29 11.17 -50.40
CA VAL A 916 -25.86 10.41 -49.22
C VAL A 916 -24.40 10.74 -48.94
N PHE A 917 -24.12 11.37 -47.80
CA PHE A 917 -22.77 11.66 -47.34
C PHE A 917 -22.30 10.59 -46.35
N ASP A 918 -21.29 9.81 -46.73
CA ASP A 918 -20.65 8.84 -45.83
C ASP A 918 -19.57 9.52 -44.99
N LEU A 919 -19.83 9.68 -43.69
CA LEU A 919 -18.90 10.27 -42.74
C LEU A 919 -17.63 9.45 -42.52
N LYS A 920 -17.65 8.14 -42.78
CA LYS A 920 -16.48 7.24 -42.59
C LYS A 920 -15.49 7.35 -43.74
N LEU A 921 -16.00 7.41 -44.96
CA LEU A 921 -15.20 7.48 -46.19
C LEU A 921 -15.00 8.94 -46.66
N TRP A 922 -15.74 9.88 -46.08
CA TRP A 922 -15.79 11.30 -46.47
C TRP A 922 -16.21 11.48 -47.94
N LEU A 923 -17.19 10.67 -48.38
CA LEU A 923 -17.68 10.63 -49.76
C LEU A 923 -19.12 11.13 -49.84
N LEU A 924 -19.39 11.99 -50.84
CA LEU A 924 -20.74 12.34 -51.24
C LEU A 924 -21.15 11.45 -52.43
N VAL A 925 -22.23 10.69 -52.27
CA VAL A 925 -22.78 9.80 -53.29
C VAL A 925 -24.17 10.30 -53.67
N GLU A 926 -24.42 10.45 -54.97
CA GLU A 926 -25.73 10.77 -55.52
C GLU A 926 -26.51 9.47 -55.77
N GLU A 927 -27.72 9.38 -55.23
CA GLU A 927 -28.66 8.29 -55.50
C GLU A 927 -29.35 8.55 -56.84
N LYS A 928 -29.38 7.54 -57.72
CA LYS A 928 -30.14 7.63 -58.98
C LYS A 928 -31.63 7.51 -58.68
N ASP A 929 -32.46 8.15 -59.51
CA ASP A 929 -33.91 8.10 -59.42
C ASP A 929 -34.41 6.65 -59.29
N THR A 930 -35.17 6.36 -58.24
CA THR A 930 -35.68 5.02 -57.91
C THR A 930 -37.20 5.02 -57.76
N ASP A 931 -37.84 3.93 -58.18
CA ASP A 931 -39.28 3.72 -58.05
C ASP A 931 -39.78 3.91 -56.61
N HIS A 932 -41.03 4.34 -56.43
CA HIS A 932 -41.60 4.73 -55.12
C HIS A 932 -41.38 3.71 -53.98
N VAL A 933 -40.33 3.90 -53.18
CA VAL A 933 -40.01 3.09 -52.00
C VAL A 933 -40.79 3.56 -50.77
N LYS A 934 -41.29 2.60 -49.97
CA LYS A 934 -41.97 2.82 -48.68
C LYS A 934 -41.25 3.90 -47.84
N TRP A 935 -41.99 4.95 -47.47
CA TRP A 935 -41.53 6.10 -46.67
C TRP A 935 -40.29 6.87 -47.18
N GLY A 936 -39.88 6.71 -48.44
CA GLY A 936 -38.67 7.36 -48.97
C GLY A 936 -37.37 6.86 -48.31
N MET A 937 -37.35 5.57 -47.93
CA MET A 937 -36.15 4.84 -47.53
C MET A 937 -35.07 4.91 -48.63
N LYS A 938 -33.80 4.89 -48.24
CA LYS A 938 -32.67 4.89 -49.17
C LYS A 938 -32.40 3.49 -49.71
N THR A 939 -32.10 3.43 -51.00
CA THR A 939 -31.79 2.22 -51.75
C THR A 939 -30.29 1.98 -51.79
N PHE A 940 -29.91 0.71 -51.71
CA PHE A 940 -28.54 0.25 -51.82
C PHE A 940 -28.52 -0.93 -52.80
N PRO A 941 -28.17 -0.70 -54.08
CA PRO A 941 -28.14 -1.75 -55.10
C PRO A 941 -27.07 -2.79 -54.78
N GLN A 942 -27.17 -4.01 -55.33
CA GLN A 942 -26.12 -4.99 -55.10
C GLN A 942 -24.82 -4.56 -55.79
N PRO A 943 -23.63 -4.79 -55.17
CA PRO A 943 -22.36 -4.40 -55.76
C PRO A 943 -22.07 -5.25 -57.00
N ASP A 944 -22.28 -4.66 -58.18
CA ASP A 944 -21.95 -5.30 -59.45
C ASP A 944 -20.47 -5.04 -59.77
N LEU A 945 -19.64 -6.06 -59.62
CA LEU A 945 -18.24 -6.03 -60.04
C LEU A 945 -18.22 -6.18 -61.55
N ASN A 946 -18.29 -5.07 -62.27
CA ASN A 946 -18.10 -5.02 -63.72
C ASN A 946 -16.79 -5.74 -64.11
N VAL A 947 -16.91 -6.98 -64.59
CA VAL A 947 -15.81 -7.72 -65.24
C VAL A 947 -15.62 -7.21 -66.67
N GLY A 948 -15.66 -5.88 -66.83
CA GLY A 948 -15.59 -5.13 -68.08
C GLY A 948 -14.15 -4.79 -68.46
N SER A 949 -13.27 -5.79 -68.44
CA SER A 949 -11.92 -5.70 -68.98
C SER A 949 -11.45 -7.09 -69.38
N GLU A 950 -11.61 -7.44 -70.66
CA GLU A 950 -11.02 -8.65 -71.24
C GLU A 950 -9.49 -8.53 -71.34
N SER A 951 -8.78 -8.70 -70.22
CA SER A 951 -7.39 -9.15 -70.28
C SER A 951 -7.41 -10.65 -70.62
N LYS A 952 -6.89 -11.02 -71.79
CA LYS A 952 -6.84 -12.40 -72.31
C LYS A 952 -6.42 -13.40 -71.23
N PRO A 953 -7.03 -14.61 -71.17
CA PRO A 953 -6.71 -15.59 -70.15
C PRO A 953 -5.26 -16.09 -70.33
N VAL A 954 -4.38 -15.70 -69.40
CA VAL A 954 -3.12 -16.41 -69.19
C VAL A 954 -3.48 -17.76 -68.56
N ALA A 955 -3.17 -18.85 -69.24
CA ALA A 955 -3.43 -20.20 -68.74
C ALA A 955 -2.57 -20.48 -67.51
N VAL A 956 -3.17 -20.44 -66.32
CA VAL A 956 -2.54 -20.89 -65.08
C VAL A 956 -2.89 -22.36 -64.86
N SER A 957 -1.86 -23.17 -64.61
CA SER A 957 -1.94 -24.63 -64.42
C SER A 957 -2.88 -25.02 -63.27
N PRO A 958 -3.67 -26.10 -63.40
CA PRO A 958 -4.65 -26.51 -62.39
C PRO A 958 -3.98 -27.26 -61.22
N HIS A 959 -3.19 -26.57 -60.39
CA HIS A 959 -2.58 -27.23 -59.22
C HIS A 959 -2.45 -26.45 -57.90
N ASP A 960 -2.87 -25.19 -57.82
CA ASP A 960 -2.93 -24.45 -56.55
C ASP A 960 -4.36 -24.11 -56.12
N ASN A 961 -4.67 -24.42 -54.86
CA ASN A 961 -5.97 -24.23 -54.23
C ASN A 961 -6.01 -22.86 -53.48
N PRO A 962 -6.53 -21.76 -54.07
CA PRO A 962 -6.33 -20.41 -53.52
C PRO A 962 -7.07 -20.20 -52.17
N LYS A 963 -8.07 -21.06 -51.91
CA LYS A 963 -8.93 -21.00 -50.72
C LYS A 963 -8.24 -21.42 -49.43
N ARG A 964 -7.12 -22.18 -49.48
CA ARG A 964 -6.34 -22.53 -48.27
C ARG A 964 -5.32 -21.45 -47.92
N LEU A 965 -4.59 -20.94 -48.90
CA LEU A 965 -3.53 -19.93 -48.68
C LEU A 965 -4.09 -18.63 -48.08
N ASN A 966 -5.24 -18.14 -48.58
CA ASN A 966 -5.89 -16.94 -48.04
C ASN A 966 -6.41 -17.12 -46.60
N ARG A 967 -6.80 -18.34 -46.20
CA ARG A 967 -7.15 -18.62 -44.80
C ARG A 967 -5.93 -18.70 -43.89
N ALA A 968 -4.83 -19.30 -44.38
CA ALA A 968 -3.56 -19.31 -43.66
C ALA A 968 -3.02 -17.89 -43.45
N MET A 969 -3.00 -17.05 -44.49
CA MET A 969 -2.58 -15.64 -44.37
C MET A 969 -3.50 -14.83 -43.45
N ALA A 970 -4.81 -15.06 -43.47
CA ALA A 970 -5.73 -14.41 -42.53
C ALA A 970 -5.46 -14.82 -41.07
N VAL A 971 -5.15 -16.10 -40.82
CA VAL A 971 -4.76 -16.60 -39.48
C VAL A 971 -3.39 -16.06 -39.05
N VAL A 972 -2.41 -15.98 -39.96
CA VAL A 972 -1.09 -15.38 -39.68
C VAL A 972 -1.22 -13.88 -39.40
N GLY A 973 -2.06 -13.14 -40.13
CA GLY A 973 -2.36 -11.74 -39.84
C GLY A 973 -3.07 -11.55 -38.50
N LEU A 974 -3.97 -12.46 -38.12
CA LEU A 974 -4.60 -12.48 -36.79
C LEU A 974 -3.58 -12.80 -35.68
N LEU A 975 -2.70 -13.78 -35.89
CA LEU A 975 -1.62 -14.12 -34.97
C LEU A 975 -0.62 -12.96 -34.83
N TYR A 976 -0.29 -12.26 -35.92
CA TYR A 976 0.53 -11.06 -35.89
C TYR A 976 -0.13 -9.95 -35.08
N MET A 977 -1.40 -9.62 -35.33
CA MET A 977 -2.13 -8.62 -34.53
C MET A 977 -2.24 -9.02 -33.06
N CYS A 978 -2.52 -10.29 -32.74
CA CYS A 978 -2.52 -10.78 -31.36
C CYS A 978 -1.12 -10.71 -30.73
N ALA A 979 -0.06 -11.04 -31.46
CA ALA A 979 1.31 -10.92 -30.97
C ALA A 979 1.75 -9.47 -30.78
N SER A 980 1.27 -8.54 -31.62
CA SER A 980 1.46 -7.09 -31.41
C SER A 980 0.73 -6.60 -30.16
N ILE A 981 -0.52 -7.04 -29.92
CA ILE A 981 -1.31 -6.69 -28.72
C ILE A 981 -0.74 -7.32 -27.43
N VAL A 982 -0.06 -8.46 -27.52
CA VAL A 982 0.63 -9.09 -26.37
C VAL A 982 2.05 -8.54 -26.16
N GLY A 983 2.65 -7.95 -27.20
CA GLY A 983 3.98 -7.33 -27.16
C GLY A 983 3.98 -5.82 -26.89
N SER A 984 2.80 -5.22 -26.67
CA SER A 984 2.58 -3.80 -26.34
C SER A 984 1.81 -3.65 -25.03
#